data_AF-A0AA39TWG5-F1
#
_entry.id   AF-A0AA39TWG5-F1
#
_cell.length_a   1.000
_cell.length_b   1.000
_cell.length_c   1.000
_cell.angle_alpha   90.00
_cell.angle_beta   90.00
_cell.angle_gamma   90.00
#
_symmetry.space_group_name_H-M   'P 1'
#
loop_
_entity.id
_entity.type
_entity.pdbx_description
1 polymer ?
#
loop_
_entity_poly.entity_id
_entity_poly.type
_entity_poly.pdbx_seq_one_letter_code
_entity_poly.pdbx_strand_id
1 'polypeptide(L)'
;MNTSVIPPKTFGIHTIENAIKSAAHEAPTSKTAQGAHLVLKNFFASWNHYTAPSLRAYILENVYDFPELEGCIDRDLVGPDRATWACLQPLAAALGFELYIAEVEYAAESLVMVEARPRNTAYGVEHRGFHNGYPEDENGSVSEWQSDHASEMDNTMAYHHRSALRYVHHSYVVNMSGMPVNVSLDLHLNNSAIINGKLDSGEPTKKTFAREDKYVLWSKTLILIIPRWSDIEISTGDIFRYTVNSLRASKSKSANEKETKFLDTLLLACTARESSLAYTFHHLSRQEATTAHRKHIKDLQMAFETVINVSMRWNDVDVFLRFAHACKIENYDGVIVDSAVLVSIYETIPTSWCKIKDLFADFVFNLPSNSMRTNFLEITVNVAREVGNFIIVKEWCKQQNHAMTASIKTLEVDEVDWMCGVIVHGDCVYFREMIFPQLQSQLYDAAVWMPLIEAIHNRRAENTATVNLAVTMCIQHAVEETPAYPRIRYDEDVYNPPGLRCGSRLDRFLGDPSAITKLVQLCIKVAHPDQCAVIFDRMALDSRLGFEEFASWKYYEALMLDMTSIADAHPELTPTFSIFFKSAISELLCHRKQAGQDEWEHVVTALRHCEDNDLAELFGSDFIASLEEHPIKVVARVLYDKFSATGSQSPLLEIVTRCLEEMVRNFLMIEAEISCAKLCLGCPTVRDRELYVNTKLAPLVFSLLSKMSRWNRRVTEPPFVTFFSDTVRLFARHCMPTMPSGLIPAEVLAFGCGTLACLQCKELQHFLCHSSQEVYHFTGIAKIRNHLEHQLHLSSALKHGVSFDIIKAGRSFTLEVYLIVHGKFAQQKQTGLDMLSALGDTAARCHVLTEAFDWVYGTIIGTCTPPAVLEESSHKRGADKLEAEASVLKRVQALDPRKEKRDGIKGESRVLSANFIIPMSIGGDDRG
;
A
#
# COMPACT_ATOMS: atom_id res chain seq x y z
N MET A 1 84.91 -37.95 31.87
CA MET A 1 84.17 -38.76 32.85
C MET A 1 82.83 -39.13 32.20
N ASN A 2 82.70 -40.36 31.72
CA ASN A 2 81.47 -40.88 31.12
C ASN A 2 80.57 -41.40 32.25
N THR A 3 79.60 -40.61 32.69
CA THR A 3 78.46 -41.12 33.45
C THR A 3 77.53 -41.81 32.46
N SER A 4 77.34 -43.13 32.62
CA SER A 4 76.34 -43.88 31.87
C SER A 4 74.97 -43.28 32.17
N VAL A 5 74.38 -42.59 31.19
CA VAL A 5 73.00 -42.13 31.23
C VAL A 5 72.13 -43.39 31.20
N ILE A 6 71.60 -43.78 32.36
CA ILE A 6 70.52 -44.76 32.44
C ILE A 6 69.39 -44.23 31.55
N PRO A 7 68.89 -45.00 30.57
CA PRO A 7 67.81 -44.53 29.72
C PRO A 7 66.63 -44.14 30.63
N PRO A 8 66.05 -42.93 30.45
CA PRO A 8 64.95 -42.49 31.29
C PRO A 8 63.84 -43.53 31.21
N LYS A 9 63.37 -44.01 32.38
CA LYS A 9 62.17 -44.86 32.44
C LYS A 9 61.06 -44.10 31.74
N THR A 10 60.48 -44.69 30.70
CA THR A 10 59.29 -44.16 30.04
C THR A 10 58.15 -44.17 31.06
N PHE A 11 57.74 -42.98 31.50
CA PHE A 11 56.58 -42.85 32.37
C PHE A 11 55.32 -43.10 31.55
N GLY A 12 54.44 -43.98 32.03
CA GLY A 12 53.13 -44.18 31.44
C GLY A 12 52.26 -42.93 31.65
N ILE A 13 51.40 -42.64 30.68
CA ILE A 13 50.48 -41.48 30.70
C ILE A 13 49.65 -41.43 31.99
N HIS A 14 49.12 -42.58 32.45
CA HIS A 14 48.38 -42.68 33.71
C HIS A 14 49.20 -42.34 34.97
N THR A 15 50.51 -42.62 34.95
CA THR A 15 51.39 -42.25 36.08
C THR A 15 51.54 -40.74 36.17
N ILE A 16 51.58 -40.06 35.02
CA ILE A 16 51.69 -38.60 34.95
C ILE A 16 50.36 -37.96 35.37
N GLU A 17 49.23 -38.45 34.87
CA GLU A 17 47.89 -37.98 35.28
C GLU A 17 47.70 -38.04 36.81
N ASN A 18 47.99 -39.19 37.42
CA ASN A 18 47.87 -39.36 38.87
C ASN A 18 48.83 -38.43 39.63
N ALA A 19 50.04 -38.22 39.11
CA ALA A 19 50.98 -37.28 39.70
C ALA A 19 50.49 -35.83 39.61
N ILE A 20 49.87 -35.41 38.49
CA ILE A 20 49.26 -34.07 38.39
C ILE A 20 48.15 -33.92 39.42
N LYS A 21 47.20 -34.86 39.49
CA LYS A 21 46.07 -34.82 40.43
C LYS A 21 46.52 -34.80 41.89
N SER A 22 47.44 -35.68 42.29
CA SER A 22 47.97 -35.69 43.66
C SER A 22 48.79 -34.44 43.98
N ALA A 23 49.58 -33.91 43.06
CA ALA A 23 50.37 -32.70 43.29
C ALA A 23 49.50 -31.44 43.37
N ALA A 24 48.39 -31.39 42.64
CA ALA A 24 47.46 -30.26 42.62
C ALA A 24 46.52 -30.22 43.82
N HIS A 25 46.01 -31.37 44.29
CA HIS A 25 44.90 -31.39 45.26
C HIS A 25 45.31 -31.74 46.70
N GLU A 26 46.52 -32.25 46.92
CA GLU A 26 46.98 -32.60 48.26
C GLU A 26 47.81 -31.46 48.89
N ALA A 27 47.89 -31.45 50.22
CA ALA A 27 48.70 -30.46 50.93
C ALA A 27 50.17 -30.53 50.45
N PRO A 28 50.83 -29.39 50.14
CA PRO A 28 52.20 -29.37 49.60
C PRO A 28 53.24 -30.09 50.48
N THR A 29 52.96 -30.22 51.78
CA THR A 29 53.81 -30.89 52.78
C THR A 29 53.57 -32.39 52.88
N SER A 30 52.55 -32.93 52.22
CA SER A 30 52.28 -34.37 52.24
C SER A 30 53.35 -35.15 51.47
N LYS A 31 53.71 -36.34 51.97
CA LYS A 31 54.68 -37.22 51.30
C LYS A 31 54.22 -37.58 49.88
N THR A 32 52.91 -37.66 49.69
CA THR A 32 52.30 -38.01 48.41
C THR A 32 52.39 -36.86 47.40
N ALA A 33 52.10 -35.61 47.78
CA ALA A 33 52.34 -34.43 46.94
C ALA A 33 53.83 -34.22 46.59
N GLN A 34 54.74 -34.47 47.54
CA GLN A 34 56.19 -34.39 47.29
C GLN A 34 56.67 -35.49 46.32
N GLY A 35 56.17 -36.71 46.50
CA GLY A 35 56.42 -37.82 45.56
C GLY A 35 55.88 -37.52 44.17
N ALA A 36 54.69 -36.96 44.08
CA ALA A 36 54.07 -36.54 42.82
C ALA A 36 54.86 -35.42 42.12
N HIS A 37 55.31 -34.39 42.85
CA HIS A 37 56.20 -33.35 42.31
C HIS A 37 57.51 -33.94 41.76
N LEU A 38 58.09 -34.93 42.45
CA LEU A 38 59.30 -35.61 41.97
C LEU A 38 59.03 -36.38 40.67
N VAL A 39 57.87 -37.05 40.56
CA VAL A 39 57.44 -37.72 39.32
C VAL A 39 57.27 -36.71 38.19
N LEU A 40 56.59 -35.59 38.41
CA LEU A 40 56.41 -34.55 37.40
C LEU A 40 57.74 -33.92 36.98
N LYS A 41 58.62 -33.62 37.94
CA LYS A 41 59.97 -33.12 37.66
C LYS A 41 60.77 -34.09 36.79
N ASN A 42 60.71 -35.39 37.11
CA ASN A 42 61.37 -36.42 36.31
C ASN A 42 60.72 -36.59 34.94
N PHE A 43 59.40 -36.44 34.83
CA PHE A 43 58.68 -36.46 33.56
C PHE A 43 59.15 -35.34 32.64
N PHE A 44 59.14 -34.09 33.10
CA PHE A 44 59.64 -32.95 32.32
C PHE A 44 61.12 -33.09 31.97
N ALA A 45 61.96 -33.55 32.92
CA ALA A 45 63.38 -33.80 32.67
C ALA A 45 63.64 -34.95 31.67
N SER A 46 62.70 -35.90 31.55
CA SER A 46 62.81 -37.02 30.60
C SER A 46 62.55 -36.61 29.16
N TRP A 47 61.92 -35.45 28.92
CA TRP A 47 61.74 -34.94 27.56
C TRP A 47 63.05 -34.37 27.02
N ASN A 48 63.80 -35.22 26.34
CA ASN A 48 65.00 -34.83 25.62
C ASN A 48 64.67 -34.42 24.16
N HIS A 49 65.56 -33.65 23.54
CA HIS A 49 65.40 -33.09 22.19
C HIS A 49 65.15 -34.11 21.05
N TYR A 50 65.38 -35.41 21.26
CA TYR A 50 65.40 -36.40 20.18
C TYR A 50 64.25 -37.41 20.19
N THR A 51 63.57 -37.59 21.32
CA THR A 51 62.59 -38.68 21.48
C THR A 51 61.27 -38.26 22.10
N ALA A 52 61.18 -37.03 22.60
CA ALA A 52 59.96 -36.52 23.19
C ALA A 52 59.04 -35.90 22.13
N PRO A 53 57.71 -35.95 22.34
CA PRO A 53 56.76 -35.28 21.48
C PRO A 53 56.97 -33.76 21.54
N SER A 54 56.69 -33.09 20.41
CA SER A 54 56.71 -31.62 20.31
C SER A 54 55.66 -30.93 21.21
N LEU A 55 54.65 -31.69 21.70
CA LEU A 55 53.54 -31.20 22.51
C LEU A 55 52.94 -32.32 23.38
N ARG A 56 52.50 -31.98 24.61
CA ARG A 56 51.44 -32.71 25.32
C ARG A 56 50.30 -31.78 25.71
N ALA A 57 49.12 -32.35 25.95
CA ALA A 57 47.95 -31.62 26.40
C ALA A 57 47.32 -32.27 27.64
N TYR A 58 46.70 -31.47 28.49
CA TYR A 58 45.91 -31.91 29.65
C TYR A 58 44.51 -31.30 29.55
N ILE A 59 43.47 -32.13 29.54
CA ILE A 59 42.06 -31.68 29.45
C ILE A 59 41.65 -31.07 30.78
N LEU A 60 41.11 -29.85 30.75
CA LEU A 60 40.55 -29.19 31.92
C LEU A 60 39.15 -29.71 32.24
N GLU A 61 38.78 -29.71 33.52
CA GLU A 61 37.50 -30.24 34.00
C GLU A 61 36.36 -29.25 33.82
N ASN A 62 36.62 -27.95 33.95
CA ASN A 62 35.60 -26.92 33.80
C ASN A 62 35.54 -26.35 32.37
N VAL A 63 34.37 -25.80 32.06
CA VAL A 63 34.12 -25.04 30.84
C VAL A 63 34.51 -23.59 31.05
N TYR A 64 35.32 -23.06 30.13
CA TYR A 64 35.77 -21.67 30.16
C TYR A 64 35.36 -20.98 28.87
N ASP A 65 34.88 -19.74 29.00
CA ASP A 65 34.65 -18.88 27.85
C ASP A 65 35.97 -18.17 27.51
N PHE A 66 36.59 -18.56 26.39
CA PHE A 66 37.91 -18.05 25.98
C PHE A 66 38.03 -16.53 25.83
N PRO A 67 37.00 -15.81 25.36
CA PRO A 67 36.98 -14.34 25.41
C PRO A 67 37.20 -13.75 26.81
N GLU A 68 36.78 -14.45 27.87
CA GLU A 68 36.95 -14.00 29.26
C GLU A 68 38.35 -14.32 29.80
N LEU A 69 39.00 -15.37 29.30
CA LEU A 69 40.37 -15.75 29.67
C LEU A 69 41.46 -14.80 29.09
N GLU A 70 41.09 -13.96 28.12
CA GLU A 70 41.97 -12.96 27.51
C GLU A 70 42.23 -11.78 28.46
N GLY A 71 43.04 -11.98 29.50
CA GLY A 71 43.47 -10.92 30.39
C GLY A 71 44.04 -11.35 31.75
N CYS A 72 43.62 -12.51 32.29
CA CYS A 72 44.20 -13.06 33.52
C CYS A 72 43.83 -14.53 33.80
N ILE A 73 44.53 -15.48 33.17
CA ILE A 73 44.32 -16.93 33.38
C ILE A 73 44.32 -17.33 34.87
N ASP A 74 45.27 -16.82 35.66
CA ASP A 74 45.42 -17.20 37.08
C ASP A 74 44.23 -16.83 37.96
N ARG A 75 43.44 -15.83 37.56
CA ARG A 75 42.23 -15.39 38.27
C ARG A 75 40.99 -16.14 37.80
N ASP A 76 40.94 -16.46 36.52
CA ASP A 76 39.73 -16.91 35.86
C ASP A 76 39.61 -18.46 35.83
N LEU A 77 40.73 -19.19 36.01
CA LEU A 77 40.69 -20.63 36.31
C LEU A 77 40.08 -20.91 37.69
N VAL A 78 39.21 -21.91 37.76
CA VAL A 78 38.49 -22.28 39.00
C VAL A 78 38.81 -23.69 39.46
N GLY A 79 38.65 -23.92 40.77
CA GLY A 79 38.66 -25.24 41.37
C GLY A 79 39.89 -26.10 41.03
N PRO A 80 39.70 -27.37 40.61
CA PRO A 80 40.77 -28.30 40.30
C PRO A 80 41.73 -27.83 39.19
N ASP A 81 41.23 -27.10 38.20
CA ASP A 81 42.03 -26.64 37.06
C ASP A 81 43.03 -25.57 37.49
N ARG A 82 42.62 -24.65 38.38
CA ARG A 82 43.51 -23.63 38.95
C ARG A 82 44.65 -24.27 39.73
N ALA A 83 44.34 -25.30 40.52
CA ALA A 83 45.34 -26.04 41.29
C ALA A 83 46.31 -26.80 40.37
N THR A 84 45.79 -27.41 39.30
CA THR A 84 46.59 -28.08 38.26
C THR A 84 47.54 -27.11 37.57
N TRP A 85 47.02 -25.95 37.15
CA TRP A 85 47.81 -24.88 36.53
C TRP A 85 48.92 -24.38 37.47
N ALA A 86 48.58 -24.03 38.71
CA ALA A 86 49.53 -23.55 39.71
C ALA A 86 50.63 -24.57 40.06
N CYS A 87 50.33 -25.87 39.96
CA CYS A 87 51.32 -26.94 40.12
C CYS A 87 52.27 -27.05 38.91
N LEU A 88 51.72 -27.05 37.70
CA LEU A 88 52.50 -27.26 36.47
C LEU A 88 53.37 -26.07 36.10
N GLN A 89 52.88 -24.84 36.29
CA GLN A 89 53.55 -23.60 35.86
C GLN A 89 55.00 -23.45 36.36
N PRO A 90 55.31 -23.54 37.67
CA PRO A 90 56.68 -23.39 38.14
C PRO A 90 57.60 -24.52 37.69
N LEU A 91 57.08 -25.75 37.57
CA LEU A 91 57.84 -26.91 37.09
C LEU A 91 58.20 -26.79 35.61
N ALA A 92 57.22 -26.42 34.78
CA ALA A 92 57.39 -26.18 33.36
C ALA A 92 58.43 -25.09 33.12
N ALA A 93 58.29 -23.94 33.78
CA ALA A 93 59.22 -22.82 33.65
C ALA A 93 60.65 -23.19 34.05
N ALA A 94 60.83 -23.93 35.16
CA ALA A 94 62.15 -24.36 35.65
C ALA A 94 62.87 -25.33 34.70
N LEU A 95 62.13 -26.04 33.85
CA LEU A 95 62.66 -27.08 32.97
C LEU A 95 62.61 -26.72 31.49
N GLY A 96 62.30 -25.46 31.16
CA GLY A 96 62.32 -24.96 29.78
C GLY A 96 61.07 -25.30 28.95
N PHE A 97 59.92 -25.39 29.61
CA PHE A 97 58.61 -25.57 28.98
C PHE A 97 57.76 -24.32 29.10
N GLU A 98 56.86 -24.14 28.15
CA GLU A 98 55.86 -23.08 28.11
C GLU A 98 54.47 -23.70 28.18
N LEU A 99 53.60 -23.05 28.96
CA LEU A 99 52.22 -23.47 29.15
C LEU A 99 51.28 -22.50 28.44
N TYR A 100 50.30 -23.08 27.77
CA TYR A 100 49.21 -22.36 27.12
C TYR A 100 47.88 -22.99 27.51
N ILE A 101 46.81 -22.23 27.37
CA ILE A 101 45.45 -22.75 27.44
C ILE A 101 44.85 -22.68 26.05
N ALA A 102 44.25 -23.76 25.60
CA ALA A 102 43.70 -23.90 24.26
C ALA A 102 42.26 -24.40 24.27
N GLU A 103 41.36 -23.73 23.55
CA GLU A 103 40.06 -24.29 23.17
C GLU A 103 40.30 -25.01 21.87
N VAL A 104 40.04 -26.30 21.83
CA VAL A 104 40.23 -27.11 20.63
C VAL A 104 38.87 -27.57 20.15
N GLU A 105 38.49 -27.11 18.95
CA GLU A 105 37.31 -27.59 18.25
C GLU A 105 37.68 -28.80 17.38
N TYR A 106 36.92 -29.87 17.53
CA TYR A 106 37.06 -31.09 16.75
C TYR A 106 35.70 -31.55 16.22
N ALA A 107 35.68 -32.00 14.98
CA ALA A 107 34.52 -32.69 14.43
C ALA A 107 34.55 -34.15 14.92
N ALA A 108 33.52 -34.57 15.64
CA ALA A 108 33.24 -36.00 15.76
C ALA A 108 32.21 -36.31 14.68
N GLU A 109 32.57 -37.11 13.67
CA GLU A 109 31.60 -37.65 12.72
C GLU A 109 30.55 -38.46 13.50
N SER A 110 29.43 -37.83 13.87
CA SER A 110 28.23 -38.58 14.18
C SER A 110 27.68 -39.09 12.87
N LEU A 111 27.58 -40.42 12.75
CA LEU A 111 27.11 -41.27 11.65
C LEU A 111 25.70 -40.95 11.10
N VAL A 112 25.36 -39.68 10.83
CA VAL A 112 24.08 -39.28 10.22
C VAL A 112 24.35 -38.58 8.88
N MET A 113 25.09 -39.26 8.00
CA MET A 113 24.92 -39.04 6.57
C MET A 113 23.65 -39.81 6.17
N VAL A 114 22.48 -39.19 6.35
CA VAL A 114 21.33 -39.55 5.51
C VAL A 114 21.71 -39.09 4.11
N GLU A 115 22.21 -40.03 3.30
CA GLU A 115 22.20 -39.88 1.87
C GLU A 115 20.73 -39.80 1.45
N ALA A 116 20.24 -38.57 1.27
CA ALA A 116 19.06 -38.36 0.46
C ALA A 116 19.43 -38.82 -0.96
N ARG A 117 19.12 -40.08 -1.29
CA ARG A 117 19.14 -40.54 -2.68
C ARG A 117 18.30 -39.55 -3.49
N PRO A 118 18.84 -38.93 -4.55
CA PRO A 118 17.99 -38.29 -5.54
C PRO A 118 17.06 -39.39 -6.06
N ARG A 119 15.75 -39.20 -5.96
CA ARG A 119 14.80 -40.03 -6.70
C ARG A 119 15.06 -39.79 -8.19
N ASN A 120 15.92 -40.60 -8.78
CA ASN A 120 15.88 -40.91 -10.19
C ASN A 120 14.57 -41.68 -10.45
N THR A 121 13.49 -40.97 -10.71
CA THR A 121 12.41 -41.50 -11.56
C THR A 121 12.66 -41.00 -12.97
N ALA A 122 13.04 -41.95 -13.82
CA ALA A 122 13.08 -41.82 -15.25
C ALA A 122 11.76 -41.25 -15.80
N TYR A 123 11.87 -40.26 -16.69
CA TYR A 123 11.10 -40.24 -17.93
C TYR A 123 11.93 -39.47 -18.97
N GLY A 124 12.49 -40.23 -19.90
CA GLY A 124 12.96 -39.71 -21.17
C GLY A 124 11.93 -39.98 -22.27
N VAL A 125 12.02 -39.17 -23.32
CA VAL A 125 11.47 -39.33 -24.68
C VAL A 125 10.13 -38.64 -24.98
N GLU A 126 10.27 -37.42 -25.52
CA GLU A 126 9.70 -36.88 -26.76
C GLU A 126 8.40 -37.49 -27.35
N HIS A 127 7.35 -36.67 -27.49
CA HIS A 127 6.85 -36.17 -28.79
C HIS A 127 5.54 -35.36 -28.68
N ARG A 128 5.49 -34.27 -29.47
CA ARG A 128 4.36 -33.54 -30.10
C ARG A 128 2.92 -33.72 -29.57
N GLY A 129 2.27 -32.56 -29.41
CA GLY A 129 1.08 -32.26 -30.22
C GLY A 129 -0.20 -31.88 -29.48
N PHE A 130 -0.71 -30.70 -29.85
CA PHE A 130 -2.11 -30.26 -29.91
C PHE A 130 -2.89 -29.91 -28.62
N HIS A 131 -3.35 -28.65 -28.66
CA HIS A 131 -4.67 -28.14 -28.27
C HIS A 131 -5.69 -29.12 -27.68
N ASN A 132 -6.27 -28.78 -26.53
CA ASN A 132 -7.62 -28.21 -26.45
C ASN A 132 -7.98 -27.92 -25.00
N GLY A 133 -8.75 -26.84 -24.79
CA GLY A 133 -9.32 -26.50 -23.50
C GLY A 133 -10.53 -27.34 -23.12
N TYR A 134 -10.87 -27.32 -21.84
CA TYR A 134 -12.19 -27.07 -21.25
C TYR A 134 -11.96 -26.87 -19.73
N PRO A 135 -12.87 -26.17 -19.03
CA PRO A 135 -12.67 -25.63 -17.69
C PRO A 135 -12.92 -26.69 -16.62
N GLU A 136 -12.20 -26.62 -15.51
CA GLU A 136 -12.52 -27.41 -14.32
C GLU A 136 -13.45 -26.60 -13.40
N ASP A 137 -14.61 -27.19 -13.18
CA ASP A 137 -15.63 -26.77 -12.24
C ASP A 137 -15.18 -26.89 -10.78
N GLU A 138 -15.76 -26.01 -9.98
CA GLU A 138 -15.72 -25.97 -8.53
C GLU A 138 -16.25 -27.24 -7.85
N ASN A 139 -15.62 -27.55 -6.71
CA ASN A 139 -16.15 -28.11 -5.46
C ASN A 139 -15.42 -29.36 -4.99
N GLY A 140 -14.84 -29.29 -3.78
CA GLY A 140 -14.45 -30.51 -3.10
C GLY A 140 -13.54 -30.34 -1.88
N SER A 141 -14.11 -29.81 -0.80
CA SER A 141 -13.99 -30.41 0.54
C SER A 141 -12.60 -30.83 1.06
N VAL A 142 -12.12 -30.03 2.00
CA VAL A 142 -11.14 -30.36 3.04
C VAL A 142 -11.40 -31.74 3.66
N SER A 143 -10.37 -32.59 3.75
CA SER A 143 -10.31 -33.62 4.78
C SER A 143 -8.87 -33.96 5.17
N GLU A 144 -8.67 -33.97 6.49
CA GLU A 144 -7.57 -34.57 7.26
C GLU A 144 -7.05 -35.88 6.67
N TRP A 145 -5.74 -35.97 6.53
CA TRP A 145 -5.04 -37.25 6.47
C TRP A 145 -4.02 -37.31 7.60
N GLN A 146 -4.49 -37.80 8.75
CA GLN A 146 -3.68 -38.64 9.61
C GLN A 146 -3.49 -39.97 8.89
N SER A 147 -2.25 -40.43 8.76
CA SER A 147 -1.98 -41.82 8.41
C SER A 147 -0.79 -42.32 9.20
N ASP A 148 -1.13 -43.05 10.25
CA ASP A 148 -0.29 -44.03 10.92
C ASP A 148 0.05 -45.15 9.93
N HIS A 149 1.31 -45.25 9.51
CA HIS A 149 1.86 -46.49 8.98
C HIS A 149 3.32 -46.64 9.41
N ALA A 150 3.50 -47.21 10.60
CA ALA A 150 4.67 -47.97 10.92
C ALA A 150 4.64 -49.26 10.07
N SER A 151 5.55 -49.37 9.10
CA SER A 151 5.86 -50.64 8.45
C SER A 151 7.36 -50.88 8.53
N GLU A 152 7.69 -51.91 9.31
CA GLU A 152 8.96 -52.60 9.40
C GLU A 152 9.55 -52.87 8.00
N MET A 153 10.73 -52.32 7.73
CA MET A 153 11.64 -52.90 6.74
C MET A 153 13.06 -52.84 7.29
N ASP A 154 13.43 -53.95 7.95
CA ASP A 154 14.81 -54.36 8.15
C ASP A 154 15.46 -54.59 6.78
N ASN A 155 16.28 -53.64 6.34
CA ASN A 155 17.31 -53.88 5.34
C ASN A 155 18.66 -53.49 5.94
N THR A 156 19.36 -54.52 6.39
CA THR A 156 20.71 -54.48 6.93
C THR A 156 21.68 -53.97 5.86
N MET A 157 21.87 -52.65 5.80
CA MET A 157 22.97 -52.05 5.06
C MET A 157 24.28 -52.34 5.81
N ALA A 158 25.16 -53.12 5.19
CA ALA A 158 26.51 -53.34 5.68
C ALA A 158 27.31 -52.03 5.51
N TYR A 159 27.46 -51.28 6.59
CA TYR A 159 28.30 -50.09 6.64
C TYR A 159 29.78 -50.50 6.70
N HIS A 160 30.55 -50.13 5.68
CA HIS A 160 32.00 -50.23 5.75
C HIS A 160 32.54 -49.14 6.68
N HIS A 161 32.95 -49.52 7.89
CA HIS A 161 33.68 -48.68 8.82
C HIS A 161 35.04 -48.25 8.22
N ARG A 162 35.10 -47.06 7.62
CA ARG A 162 36.37 -46.35 7.42
C ARG A 162 36.72 -45.67 8.73
N SER A 163 37.94 -45.86 9.22
CA SER A 163 38.46 -45.19 10.40
C SER A 163 38.34 -43.67 10.23
N ALA A 164 37.50 -43.05 11.06
CA ALA A 164 37.19 -41.62 11.02
C ALA A 164 38.46 -40.77 11.09
N LEU A 165 38.69 -39.96 10.05
CA LEU A 165 39.72 -38.92 10.07
C LEU A 165 39.19 -37.79 10.97
N ARG A 166 39.85 -37.59 12.11
CA ARG A 166 39.52 -36.53 13.05
C ARG A 166 40.28 -35.28 12.62
N TYR A 167 39.56 -34.23 12.29
CA TYR A 167 40.14 -32.93 12.02
C TYR A 167 39.94 -32.05 13.26
N VAL A 168 41.07 -31.56 13.79
CA VAL A 168 41.07 -30.36 14.63
C VAL A 168 40.89 -29.20 13.65
N HIS A 169 39.84 -28.41 13.82
CA HIS A 169 39.46 -27.38 12.83
C HIS A 169 39.89 -25.98 13.26
N HIS A 170 39.85 -25.71 14.55
CA HIS A 170 40.12 -24.39 15.09
C HIS A 170 40.63 -24.52 16.51
N SER A 171 41.64 -23.71 16.85
CA SER A 171 42.08 -23.59 18.22
C SER A 171 42.28 -22.14 18.66
N TYR A 172 41.60 -21.75 19.74
CA TYR A 172 41.87 -20.51 20.44
C TYR A 172 42.92 -20.76 21.50
N VAL A 173 44.12 -20.22 21.35
CA VAL A 173 45.21 -20.47 22.30
C VAL A 173 45.64 -19.18 22.98
N VAL A 174 45.79 -19.20 24.30
CA VAL A 174 46.28 -18.08 25.11
C VAL A 174 47.50 -18.51 25.92
N ASN A 175 48.50 -17.63 26.02
CA ASN A 175 49.69 -17.86 26.84
C ASN A 175 49.40 -17.59 28.33
N MET A 176 50.37 -17.81 29.21
CA MET A 176 50.21 -17.61 30.67
C MET A 176 49.72 -16.22 31.09
N SER A 177 49.91 -15.18 30.28
CA SER A 177 49.39 -13.83 30.56
C SER A 177 47.96 -13.60 30.07
N GLY A 178 47.34 -14.59 29.43
CA GLY A 178 46.06 -14.44 28.71
C GLY A 178 46.22 -13.81 27.32
N MET A 179 47.45 -13.64 26.81
CA MET A 179 47.67 -13.09 25.48
C MET A 179 47.43 -14.17 24.43
N PRO A 180 46.58 -13.93 23.42
CA PRO A 180 46.31 -14.90 22.38
C PRO A 180 47.54 -15.15 21.52
N VAL A 181 47.73 -16.42 21.16
CA VAL A 181 48.80 -16.93 20.32
C VAL A 181 48.22 -17.86 19.27
N ASN A 182 48.83 -17.89 18.09
CA ASN A 182 48.53 -18.91 17.09
C ASN A 182 49.54 -20.04 17.27
N VAL A 183 49.02 -21.26 17.33
CA VAL A 183 49.83 -22.48 17.45
C VAL A 183 49.35 -23.44 16.38
N SER A 184 50.27 -23.94 15.57
CA SER A 184 49.95 -24.93 14.52
C SER A 184 49.64 -26.31 15.13
N LEU A 185 48.43 -26.49 15.66
CA LEU A 185 48.05 -27.70 16.41
C LEU A 185 47.68 -28.90 15.53
N ASP A 186 47.25 -28.67 14.30
CA ASP A 186 46.63 -29.69 13.43
C ASP A 186 47.56 -30.87 13.11
N LEU A 187 48.87 -30.69 13.25
CA LEU A 187 49.89 -31.71 13.01
C LEU A 187 50.31 -32.47 14.27
N HIS A 188 49.99 -31.98 15.46
CA HIS A 188 50.63 -32.44 16.71
C HIS A 188 49.66 -32.93 17.80
N LEU A 189 48.37 -32.60 17.72
CA LEU A 189 47.40 -32.99 18.75
C LEU A 189 46.65 -34.28 18.39
N ASN A 190 47.14 -35.42 18.88
CA ASN A 190 46.46 -36.72 18.78
C ASN A 190 46.14 -37.30 20.16
N ASN A 191 45.35 -38.38 20.24
CA ASN A 191 44.99 -39.00 21.52
C ASN A 191 46.19 -39.45 22.36
N SER A 192 47.35 -39.72 21.75
CA SER A 192 48.55 -40.06 22.51
C SER A 192 49.22 -38.84 23.15
N ALA A 193 48.94 -37.63 22.65
CA ALA A 193 49.42 -36.37 23.22
C ALA A 193 48.65 -35.96 24.49
N ILE A 194 47.49 -36.55 24.77
CA ILE A 194 46.63 -36.17 25.88
C ILE A 194 46.99 -36.97 27.13
N ILE A 195 47.25 -36.27 28.23
CA ILE A 195 47.77 -36.84 29.49
C ILE A 195 46.66 -37.54 30.29
N ASN A 196 45.45 -37.00 30.31
CA ASN A 196 44.37 -37.44 31.20
C ASN A 196 43.15 -37.97 30.44
N GLY A 197 43.33 -38.53 29.23
CA GLY A 197 42.24 -39.13 28.48
C GLY A 197 42.38 -39.05 26.97
N LYS A 198 41.25 -38.92 26.29
CA LYS A 198 41.14 -38.69 24.84
C LYS A 198 40.34 -37.42 24.59
N LEU A 199 40.53 -36.78 23.43
CA LEU A 199 39.83 -35.53 23.13
C LEU A 199 38.30 -35.71 23.13
N ASP A 200 37.85 -36.88 22.68
CA ASP A 200 36.45 -37.33 22.63
C ASP A 200 35.96 -37.98 23.95
N SER A 201 36.75 -37.95 25.01
CA SER A 201 36.34 -38.48 26.31
C SER A 201 35.66 -37.41 27.17
N GLY A 202 34.61 -37.84 27.89
CA GLY A 202 33.78 -36.97 28.74
C GLY A 202 32.83 -36.07 27.95
N GLU A 203 32.03 -35.26 28.66
CA GLU A 203 31.14 -34.30 28.02
C GLU A 203 31.94 -33.15 27.39
N PRO A 204 31.66 -32.79 26.13
CA PRO A 204 32.31 -31.68 25.46
C PRO A 204 31.94 -30.35 26.10
N THR A 205 32.89 -29.41 26.06
CA THR A 205 32.77 -28.08 26.66
C THR A 205 31.68 -27.26 25.95
N LYS A 206 31.65 -27.33 24.62
CA LYS A 206 30.64 -26.68 23.78
C LYS A 206 30.26 -27.60 22.63
N LYS A 207 28.98 -27.54 22.23
CA LYS A 207 28.45 -28.21 21.05
C LYS A 207 27.92 -27.14 20.09
N THR A 208 28.54 -27.00 18.94
CA THR A 208 28.13 -26.05 17.88
C THR A 208 27.71 -26.83 16.63
N PHE A 209 26.56 -26.44 16.08
CA PHE A 209 26.08 -26.98 14.79
C PHE A 209 26.60 -26.06 13.69
N ALA A 210 27.49 -26.57 12.83
CA ALA A 210 27.90 -25.83 11.63
C ALA A 210 26.69 -25.76 10.69
N ARG A 211 26.23 -24.54 10.38
CA ARG A 211 24.94 -24.32 9.71
C ARG A 211 24.91 -24.76 8.25
N GLU A 212 26.09 -24.97 7.66
CA GLU A 212 26.28 -25.28 6.24
C GLU A 212 26.77 -26.71 5.99
N ASP A 213 27.26 -27.40 7.01
CA ASP A 213 27.76 -28.77 6.90
C ASP A 213 27.13 -29.70 7.94
N LYS A 214 26.89 -30.96 7.55
CA LYS A 214 26.17 -31.99 8.33
C LYS A 214 26.89 -32.51 9.60
N TYR A 215 27.86 -31.77 10.16
CA TYR A 215 28.64 -32.22 11.32
C TYR A 215 28.43 -31.35 12.56
N VAL A 216 28.61 -31.99 13.72
CA VAL A 216 28.62 -31.35 15.02
C VAL A 216 30.07 -31.06 15.39
N LEU A 217 30.38 -29.79 15.64
CA LEU A 217 31.65 -29.39 16.24
C LEU A 217 31.55 -29.48 17.75
N TRP A 218 32.55 -30.11 18.35
CA TRP A 218 32.70 -30.22 19.79
C TRP A 218 33.95 -29.44 20.20
N SER A 219 33.88 -28.67 21.28
CA SER A 219 35.05 -28.00 21.84
C SER A 219 35.49 -28.61 23.17
N LYS A 220 36.79 -28.54 23.45
CA LYS A 220 37.40 -28.92 24.74
C LYS A 220 38.47 -27.91 25.13
N THR A 221 38.54 -27.58 26.42
CA THR A 221 39.58 -26.70 26.98
C THR A 221 40.75 -27.53 27.49
N LEU A 222 41.97 -27.18 27.06
CA LEU A 222 43.20 -27.93 27.35
C LEU A 222 44.29 -27.00 27.90
N ILE A 223 45.18 -27.52 28.76
CA ILE A 223 46.52 -26.96 28.97
C ILE A 223 47.46 -27.60 27.96
N LEU A 224 48.10 -26.80 27.12
CA LEU A 224 49.19 -27.23 26.24
C LEU A 224 50.52 -27.08 26.95
N ILE A 225 51.35 -28.12 26.90
CA ILE A 225 52.69 -28.19 27.47
C ILE A 225 53.67 -28.32 26.31
N ILE A 226 54.36 -27.22 25.98
CA ILE A 226 55.24 -27.12 24.82
C ILE A 226 56.68 -26.90 25.30
N PRO A 227 57.66 -27.73 24.89
CA PRO A 227 59.06 -27.45 25.15
C PRO A 227 59.52 -26.21 24.37
N ARG A 228 60.35 -25.36 24.95
CA ARG A 228 60.92 -24.18 24.23
C ARG A 228 61.75 -24.52 23.00
N TRP A 229 62.20 -25.78 22.90
CA TRP A 229 62.97 -26.30 21.78
C TRP A 229 62.10 -27.01 20.74
N SER A 230 60.78 -27.03 20.93
CA SER A 230 59.81 -27.55 19.97
C SER A 230 59.92 -26.83 18.64
N ASP A 231 59.66 -27.55 17.55
CA ASP A 231 59.54 -27.02 16.19
C ASP A 231 58.18 -26.36 15.93
N ILE A 232 57.26 -26.39 16.91
CA ILE A 232 55.96 -25.76 16.81
C ILE A 232 56.12 -24.25 16.74
N GLU A 233 55.77 -23.67 15.59
CA GLU A 233 55.70 -22.22 15.41
C GLU A 233 54.59 -21.64 16.29
N ILE A 234 54.98 -20.74 17.19
CA ILE A 234 54.08 -19.97 18.03
C ILE A 234 54.21 -18.52 17.61
N SER A 235 53.16 -17.97 17.01
CA SER A 235 53.09 -16.55 16.67
C SER A 235 52.09 -15.83 17.57
N THR A 236 52.20 -14.51 17.66
CA THR A 236 51.18 -13.69 18.31
C THR A 236 49.85 -13.82 17.56
N GLY A 237 48.76 -14.06 18.30
CA GLY A 237 47.41 -14.16 17.75
C GLY A 237 46.73 -12.79 17.63
N ASP A 238 45.40 -12.79 17.56
CA ASP A 238 44.60 -11.57 17.53
C ASP A 238 44.51 -10.93 18.93
N ILE A 239 45.49 -10.09 19.25
CA ILE A 239 45.66 -9.45 20.57
C ILE A 239 44.67 -8.33 20.88
N PHE A 240 43.71 -8.04 20.01
CA PHE A 240 42.76 -6.94 20.16
C PHE A 240 42.02 -6.95 21.51
N ARG A 241 41.38 -8.08 21.85
CA ARG A 241 40.62 -8.19 23.11
C ARG A 241 41.50 -8.18 24.34
N TYR A 242 42.66 -8.85 24.25
CA TYR A 242 43.65 -8.85 25.32
C TYR A 242 44.16 -7.44 25.66
N THR A 243 44.43 -6.59 24.65
CA THR A 243 44.86 -5.20 24.91
C THR A 243 43.73 -4.37 25.51
N VAL A 244 42.49 -4.52 25.01
CA VAL A 244 41.30 -3.89 25.61
C VAL A 244 41.15 -4.27 27.08
N ASN A 245 41.12 -5.56 27.40
CA ASN A 245 40.93 -6.06 28.75
C ASN A 245 42.07 -5.64 29.68
N SER A 246 43.32 -5.65 29.18
CA SER A 246 44.49 -5.17 29.93
C SER A 246 44.40 -3.68 30.28
N LEU A 247 43.94 -2.84 29.34
CA LEU A 247 43.75 -1.41 29.55
C LEU A 247 42.58 -1.09 30.49
N ARG A 248 41.48 -1.85 30.39
CA ARG A 248 40.31 -1.76 31.29
C ARG A 248 40.65 -2.19 32.73
N ALA A 249 41.44 -3.26 32.89
CA ALA A 249 41.84 -3.77 34.21
C ALA A 249 42.84 -2.85 34.93
N SER A 250 43.59 -2.04 34.18
CA SER A 250 44.57 -1.13 34.77
C SER A 250 43.91 0.02 35.53
N LYS A 251 44.49 0.38 36.68
CA LYS A 251 44.07 1.49 37.55
C LYS A 251 45.07 2.65 37.56
N SER A 252 46.06 2.64 36.67
CA SER A 252 47.11 3.65 36.63
C SER A 252 46.52 5.02 36.26
N LYS A 253 46.84 6.06 37.06
CA LYS A 253 46.41 7.45 36.82
C LYS A 253 47.28 8.21 35.81
N SER A 254 48.34 7.59 35.31
CA SER A 254 49.23 8.17 34.31
C SER A 254 49.72 7.07 33.37
N ALA A 255 50.12 7.46 32.15
CA ALA A 255 50.70 6.55 31.18
C ALA A 255 51.93 5.85 31.76
N ASN A 256 51.95 4.52 31.69
CA ASN A 256 53.17 3.73 31.89
C ASN A 256 53.54 3.02 30.58
N GLU A 257 54.81 2.65 30.45
CA GLU A 257 55.37 2.05 29.23
C GLU A 257 54.56 0.84 28.73
N LYS A 258 54.07 0.01 29.66
CA LYS A 258 53.29 -1.19 29.33
C LYS A 258 51.91 -0.83 28.78
N GLU A 259 51.19 0.10 29.40
CA GLU A 259 49.88 0.55 28.92
C GLU A 259 50.00 1.32 27.61
N THR A 260 51.03 2.16 27.43
CA THR A 260 51.28 2.84 26.16
C THR A 260 51.50 1.82 25.04
N LYS A 261 52.27 0.75 25.31
CA LYS A 261 52.44 -0.35 24.36
C LYS A 261 51.12 -1.05 24.03
N PHE A 262 50.24 -1.28 25.01
CA PHE A 262 48.91 -1.85 24.76
C PHE A 262 48.03 -0.93 23.93
N LEU A 263 48.06 0.38 24.18
CA LEU A 263 47.34 1.37 23.41
C LEU A 263 47.82 1.42 21.94
N ASP A 264 49.14 1.46 21.73
CA ASP A 264 49.74 1.45 20.40
C ASP A 264 49.38 0.16 19.64
N THR A 265 49.38 -0.97 20.34
CA THR A 265 48.99 -2.27 19.79
C THR A 265 47.50 -2.32 19.44
N LEU A 266 46.64 -1.79 20.30
CA LEU A 266 45.21 -1.68 20.04
C LEU A 266 44.94 -0.81 18.81
N LEU A 267 45.67 0.30 18.67
CA LEU A 267 45.56 1.18 17.51
C LEU A 267 46.01 0.48 16.21
N LEU A 268 47.15 -0.23 16.24
CA LEU A 268 47.61 -1.01 15.10
C LEU A 268 46.61 -2.11 14.72
N ALA A 269 45.99 -2.77 15.70
CA ALA A 269 44.98 -3.80 15.43
C ALA A 269 43.74 -3.23 14.75
N CYS A 270 43.23 -2.08 15.21
CA CYS A 270 42.07 -1.42 14.61
C CYS A 270 42.35 -0.97 13.16
N THR A 271 43.48 -0.32 12.94
CA THR A 271 43.87 0.19 11.61
C THR A 271 44.20 -0.93 10.61
N ALA A 272 44.80 -2.03 11.07
CA ALA A 272 45.04 -3.20 10.24
C ALA A 272 43.73 -3.88 9.81
N ARG A 273 42.72 -3.95 10.70
CA ARG A 273 41.41 -4.52 10.38
C ARG A 273 40.59 -3.65 9.43
N GLU A 274 40.66 -2.32 9.55
CA GLU A 274 40.07 -1.40 8.55
C GLU A 274 40.67 -1.65 7.16
N SER A 275 42.00 -1.79 7.09
CA SER A 275 42.71 -2.09 5.84
C SER A 275 42.31 -3.46 5.26
N SER A 276 42.11 -4.46 6.12
CA SER A 276 41.65 -5.80 5.74
C SER A 276 40.20 -5.80 5.25
N LEU A 277 39.31 -5.01 5.85
CA LEU A 277 37.93 -4.88 5.39
C LEU A 277 37.84 -4.31 3.98
N ALA A 278 38.64 -3.29 3.66
CA ALA A 278 38.68 -2.72 2.32
C ALA A 278 39.05 -3.78 1.27
N TYR A 279 39.98 -4.69 1.59
CA TYR A 279 40.31 -5.83 0.74
C TYR A 279 39.16 -6.85 0.67
N THR A 280 38.52 -7.13 1.80
CA THR A 280 37.45 -8.12 1.93
C THR A 280 36.22 -7.80 1.07
N PHE A 281 35.84 -6.52 0.98
CA PHE A 281 34.72 -6.07 0.15
C PHE A 281 34.90 -6.36 -1.34
N HIS A 282 36.14 -6.57 -1.82
CA HIS A 282 36.42 -6.90 -3.21
C HIS A 282 36.43 -8.41 -3.51
N HIS A 283 36.53 -9.27 -2.48
CA HIS A 283 36.85 -10.69 -2.68
C HIS A 283 35.90 -11.68 -2.01
N LEU A 284 35.12 -11.26 -1.00
CA LEU A 284 34.17 -12.13 -0.31
C LEU A 284 32.73 -11.93 -0.79
N SER A 285 31.86 -12.87 -0.42
CA SER A 285 30.42 -12.71 -0.61
C SER A 285 29.90 -11.49 0.17
N ARG A 286 28.80 -10.87 -0.30
CA ARG A 286 28.15 -9.72 0.36
C ARG A 286 27.83 -10.01 1.84
N GLN A 287 27.47 -11.25 2.17
CA GLN A 287 27.13 -11.67 3.53
C GLN A 287 28.36 -11.75 4.44
N GLU A 288 29.47 -12.32 3.97
CA GLU A 288 30.72 -12.39 4.73
C GLU A 288 31.31 -11.00 4.96
N ALA A 289 31.33 -10.15 3.93
CA ALA A 289 31.76 -8.77 4.03
C ALA A 289 30.92 -7.97 5.06
N THR A 290 29.60 -8.16 5.04
CA THR A 290 28.69 -7.54 6.03
C THR A 290 28.96 -8.05 7.45
N THR A 291 29.25 -9.34 7.61
CA THR A 291 29.53 -9.95 8.92
C THR A 291 30.87 -9.46 9.47
N ALA A 292 31.91 -9.40 8.64
CA ALA A 292 33.21 -8.85 9.00
C ALA A 292 33.11 -7.37 9.36
N HIS A 293 32.34 -6.59 8.59
CA HIS A 293 32.12 -5.17 8.85
C HIS A 293 31.41 -4.94 10.18
N ARG A 294 30.33 -5.69 10.47
CA ARG A 294 29.62 -5.62 11.77
C ARG A 294 30.54 -6.00 12.94
N LYS A 295 31.39 -7.02 12.77
CA LYS A 295 32.36 -7.42 13.80
C LYS A 295 33.37 -6.30 14.06
N HIS A 296 33.93 -5.72 13.02
CA HIS A 296 34.87 -4.61 13.12
C HIS A 296 34.25 -3.38 13.79
N ILE A 297 33.00 -3.03 13.44
CA ILE A 297 32.29 -1.94 14.14
C ILE A 297 32.26 -2.24 15.63
N LYS A 298 31.76 -3.41 16.07
CA LYS A 298 31.69 -3.79 17.49
C LYS A 298 33.03 -3.72 18.20
N ASP A 299 34.08 -4.18 17.54
CA ASP A 299 35.44 -4.11 18.07
C ASP A 299 35.90 -2.65 18.19
N LEU A 300 35.66 -1.80 17.19
CA LEU A 300 35.92 -0.36 17.29
C LEU A 300 35.15 0.29 18.46
N GLN A 301 33.87 -0.05 18.68
CA GLN A 301 33.11 0.46 19.84
C GLN A 301 33.82 0.15 21.15
N MET A 302 34.19 -1.12 21.32
CA MET A 302 34.85 -1.61 22.53
C MET A 302 36.21 -0.95 22.75
N ALA A 303 36.99 -0.78 21.68
CA ALA A 303 38.28 -0.09 21.73
C ALA A 303 38.10 1.38 22.08
N PHE A 304 37.15 2.06 21.45
CA PHE A 304 36.90 3.48 21.63
C PHE A 304 36.45 3.82 23.04
N GLU A 305 35.49 3.07 23.60
CA GLU A 305 35.10 3.18 25.02
C GLU A 305 36.29 2.98 25.96
N THR A 306 37.17 2.03 25.64
CA THR A 306 38.36 1.75 26.44
C THR A 306 39.34 2.90 26.39
N VAL A 307 39.58 3.47 25.21
CA VAL A 307 40.49 4.61 25.03
C VAL A 307 39.94 5.86 25.69
N ILE A 308 38.63 6.13 25.62
CA ILE A 308 38.00 7.24 26.37
C ILE A 308 38.28 7.09 27.86
N ASN A 309 38.05 5.89 28.42
CA ASN A 309 38.32 5.61 29.84
C ASN A 309 39.81 5.79 30.20
N VAL A 310 40.72 5.35 29.33
CA VAL A 310 42.17 5.55 29.52
C VAL A 310 42.51 7.04 29.49
N SER A 311 42.00 7.80 28.53
CA SER A 311 42.21 9.24 28.40
C SER A 311 41.69 10.02 29.61
N MET A 312 40.48 9.73 30.08
CA MET A 312 39.92 10.31 31.30
C MET A 312 40.79 9.98 32.51
N ARG A 313 41.22 8.72 32.65
CA ARG A 313 42.03 8.26 33.77
C ARG A 313 43.42 8.89 33.80
N TRP A 314 44.03 9.10 32.64
CA TRP A 314 45.34 9.74 32.50
C TRP A 314 45.28 11.26 32.43
N ASN A 315 44.08 11.83 32.35
CA ASN A 315 43.85 13.24 32.09
C ASN A 315 44.59 13.72 30.82
N ASP A 316 44.58 12.89 29.78
CA ASP A 316 45.26 13.12 28.51
C ASP A 316 44.29 12.87 27.33
N VAL A 317 43.77 13.96 26.79
CA VAL A 317 42.85 13.96 25.64
C VAL A 317 43.56 13.63 24.32
N ASP A 318 44.88 13.84 24.23
CA ASP A 318 45.61 13.64 22.98
C ASP A 318 45.71 12.14 22.65
N VAL A 319 45.70 11.27 23.66
CA VAL A 319 45.57 9.81 23.50
C VAL A 319 44.28 9.45 22.76
N PHE A 320 43.16 10.06 23.16
CA PHE A 320 41.86 9.85 22.55
C PHE A 320 41.83 10.40 21.12
N LEU A 321 42.26 11.64 20.91
CA LEU A 321 42.28 12.28 19.59
C LEU A 321 43.17 11.52 18.61
N ARG A 322 44.36 11.08 19.05
CA ARG A 322 45.26 10.25 18.24
C ARG A 322 44.59 8.95 17.81
N PHE A 323 43.87 8.29 18.72
CA PHE A 323 43.15 7.06 18.41
C PHE A 323 41.99 7.31 17.44
N ALA A 324 41.18 8.32 17.72
CA ALA A 324 40.05 8.74 16.90
C ALA A 324 40.46 8.99 15.44
N HIS A 325 41.48 9.84 15.23
CA HIS A 325 41.97 10.17 13.89
C HIS A 325 42.57 8.98 13.15
N ALA A 326 43.35 8.15 13.85
CA ALA A 326 44.02 7.03 13.21
C ALA A 326 43.03 5.92 12.82
N CYS A 327 41.94 5.74 13.57
CA CYS A 327 40.84 4.83 13.23
C CYS A 327 39.77 5.47 12.32
N LYS A 328 39.95 6.73 11.92
CA LYS A 328 39.00 7.54 11.12
C LYS A 328 37.56 7.39 11.58
N ILE A 329 37.33 7.59 12.88
CA ILE A 329 36.01 7.36 13.47
C ILE A 329 34.90 8.21 12.83
N GLU A 330 35.27 9.34 12.23
CA GLU A 330 34.40 10.21 11.45
C GLU A 330 33.80 9.52 10.22
N ASN A 331 34.39 8.44 9.72
CA ASN A 331 33.86 7.71 8.56
C ASN A 331 32.79 6.67 8.91
N TYR A 332 32.44 6.51 10.18
CA TYR A 332 31.45 5.53 10.63
C TYR A 332 30.21 6.26 11.14
N ASP A 333 29.03 5.72 10.81
CA ASP A 333 27.72 6.35 10.94
C ASP A 333 27.22 6.54 12.40
N GLY A 334 28.02 7.13 13.29
CA GLY A 334 27.64 7.47 14.66
C GLY A 334 27.29 6.29 15.58
N VAL A 335 27.26 5.07 15.04
CA VAL A 335 26.94 3.84 15.77
C VAL A 335 28.03 3.53 16.81
N ILE A 336 29.22 4.11 16.69
CA ILE A 336 30.38 3.60 17.43
C ILE A 336 30.22 3.74 18.95
N VAL A 337 29.75 4.86 19.49
CA VAL A 337 29.68 5.07 20.95
C VAL A 337 28.49 5.91 21.39
N ASP A 338 27.97 5.61 22.58
CA ASP A 338 26.96 6.40 23.27
C ASP A 338 27.42 7.86 23.45
N SER A 339 26.55 8.79 23.07
CA SER A 339 26.75 10.23 23.23
C SER A 339 27.18 10.61 24.65
N ALA A 340 26.63 9.96 25.68
CA ALA A 340 26.99 10.23 27.07
C ALA A 340 28.46 9.85 27.37
N VAL A 341 28.92 8.71 26.85
CA VAL A 341 30.31 8.23 27.02
C VAL A 341 31.29 9.14 26.29
N LEU A 342 30.93 9.63 25.11
CA LEU A 342 31.79 10.58 24.39
C LEU A 342 31.86 11.92 25.12
N VAL A 343 30.73 12.45 25.61
CA VAL A 343 30.72 13.75 26.33
C VAL A 343 31.42 13.65 27.70
N SER A 344 31.50 12.48 28.33
CA SER A 344 32.20 12.33 29.62
C SER A 344 33.70 12.66 29.56
N ILE A 345 34.33 12.57 28.37
CA ILE A 345 35.73 13.01 28.20
C ILE A 345 35.85 14.53 28.38
N TYR A 346 34.87 15.27 27.89
CA TYR A 346 34.80 16.72 28.03
C TYR A 346 34.48 17.10 29.48
N GLU A 347 33.55 16.39 30.11
CA GLU A 347 33.22 16.56 31.53
C GLU A 347 34.46 16.39 32.43
N THR A 348 35.24 15.34 32.17
CA THR A 348 36.44 15.02 32.97
C THR A 348 37.60 15.97 32.69
N ILE A 349 37.75 16.44 31.44
CA ILE A 349 38.86 17.30 31.00
C ILE A 349 38.33 18.58 30.33
N PRO A 350 37.68 19.51 31.06
CA PRO A 350 37.00 20.67 30.44
C PRO A 350 37.94 21.60 29.67
N THR A 351 39.22 21.66 30.06
CA THR A 351 40.27 22.46 29.41
C THR A 351 40.60 21.96 28.00
N SER A 352 40.18 20.75 27.64
CA SER A 352 40.41 20.15 26.32
C SER A 352 39.41 20.60 25.24
N TRP A 353 38.39 21.39 25.58
CA TRP A 353 37.31 21.79 24.64
C TRP A 353 37.84 22.25 23.27
N CYS A 354 38.84 23.13 23.26
CA CYS A 354 39.42 23.67 22.03
C CYS A 354 40.02 22.60 21.11
N LYS A 355 40.42 21.44 21.64
CA LYS A 355 40.98 20.31 20.89
C LYS A 355 39.91 19.33 20.40
N ILE A 356 38.84 19.13 21.18
CA ILE A 356 37.80 18.13 20.89
C ILE A 356 36.62 18.66 20.07
N LYS A 357 36.39 19.97 20.07
CA LYS A 357 35.20 20.59 19.43
C LYS A 357 35.05 20.26 17.93
N ASP A 358 36.16 20.09 17.22
CA ASP A 358 36.15 19.82 15.78
C ASP A 358 35.77 18.36 15.53
N LEU A 359 36.37 17.43 16.30
CA LEU A 359 35.95 16.03 16.31
C LEU A 359 34.48 15.86 16.73
N PHE A 360 34.01 16.64 17.71
CA PHE A 360 32.60 16.63 18.12
C PHE A 360 31.69 17.14 16.99
N ALA A 361 32.15 18.09 16.18
CA ALA A 361 31.39 18.57 15.02
C ALA A 361 31.28 17.48 13.95
N ASP A 362 32.40 16.81 13.64
CA ASP A 362 32.41 15.66 12.74
C ASP A 362 31.52 14.53 13.27
N PHE A 363 31.56 14.26 14.58
CA PHE A 363 30.71 13.26 15.21
C PHE A 363 29.21 13.60 15.05
N VAL A 364 28.81 14.83 15.37
CA VAL A 364 27.42 15.30 15.16
C VAL A 364 27.02 15.18 13.70
N PHE A 365 27.90 15.54 12.76
CA PHE A 365 27.60 15.41 11.34
C PHE A 365 27.36 13.94 10.92
N ASN A 366 28.08 12.99 11.51
CA ASN A 366 28.01 11.58 11.15
C ASN A 366 27.01 10.75 11.97
N LEU A 367 26.38 11.33 13.00
CA LEU A 367 25.28 10.67 13.71
C LEU A 367 24.12 10.30 12.75
N PRO A 368 23.51 9.12 12.92
CA PRO A 368 22.63 8.52 11.91
C PRO A 368 21.26 9.21 11.83
N SER A 369 20.77 9.76 12.94
CA SER A 369 19.47 10.41 13.03
C SER A 369 19.57 11.84 13.59
N ASN A 370 18.59 12.68 13.26
CA ASN A 370 18.51 14.05 13.74
C ASN A 370 18.21 14.11 15.24
N SER A 371 17.46 13.14 15.76
CA SER A 371 17.23 12.96 17.20
C SER A 371 18.51 12.66 17.96
N MET A 372 19.37 11.77 17.46
CA MET A 372 20.66 11.49 18.07
C MET A 372 21.57 12.72 18.08
N ARG A 373 21.59 13.47 16.97
CA ARG A 373 22.34 14.73 16.87
C ARG A 373 21.89 15.76 17.90
N THR A 374 20.58 15.93 18.07
CA THR A 374 20.00 16.89 19.01
C THR A 374 20.29 16.47 20.45
N ASN A 375 20.11 15.18 20.77
CA ASN A 375 20.43 14.62 22.08
C ASN A 375 21.91 14.83 22.44
N PHE A 376 22.84 14.61 21.49
CA PHE A 376 24.26 14.86 21.71
C PHE A 376 24.54 16.33 22.07
N LEU A 377 23.95 17.28 21.32
CA LEU A 377 24.12 18.71 21.61
C LEU A 377 23.51 19.09 22.96
N GLU A 378 22.37 18.53 23.33
CA GLU A 378 21.73 18.76 24.62
C GLU A 378 22.57 18.25 25.79
N ILE A 379 23.06 17.01 25.72
CA ILE A 379 23.99 16.43 26.70
C ILE A 379 25.24 17.31 26.84
N THR A 380 25.82 17.73 25.71
CA THR A 380 27.03 18.56 25.69
C THR A 380 26.80 19.93 26.35
N VAL A 381 25.66 20.57 26.09
CA VAL A 381 25.27 21.85 26.72
C VAL A 381 25.03 21.70 28.22
N ASN A 382 24.40 20.61 28.64
CA ASN A 382 24.13 20.34 30.05
C ASN A 382 25.43 20.13 30.82
N VAL A 383 26.35 19.31 30.31
CA VAL A 383 27.69 19.13 30.88
C VAL A 383 28.46 20.45 30.90
N ALA A 384 28.41 21.25 29.83
CA ALA A 384 29.05 22.56 29.79
C ALA A 384 28.55 23.54 30.88
N ARG A 385 27.29 23.39 31.31
CA ARG A 385 26.71 24.16 32.41
C ARG A 385 27.33 23.77 33.74
N GLU A 386 27.58 22.49 33.95
CA GLU A 386 28.17 21.95 35.18
C GLU A 386 29.67 22.27 35.30
N VAL A 387 30.41 22.23 34.19
CA VAL A 387 31.86 22.48 34.18
C VAL A 387 32.25 23.95 33.99
N GLY A 388 31.28 24.88 33.88
CA GLY A 388 31.52 26.33 33.83
C GLY A 388 31.91 26.91 32.46
N ASN A 389 31.67 26.18 31.36
CA ASN A 389 32.01 26.57 29.98
C ASN A 389 30.77 26.87 29.10
N PHE A 390 29.60 27.02 29.74
CA PHE A 390 28.29 27.11 29.08
C PHE A 390 28.22 28.09 27.90
N ILE A 391 28.78 29.31 28.03
CA ILE A 391 28.66 30.35 26.98
C ILE A 391 29.32 29.90 25.67
N ILE A 392 30.54 29.36 25.75
CA ILE A 392 31.33 28.97 24.58
C ILE A 392 30.69 27.76 23.91
N VAL A 393 30.32 26.75 24.70
CA VAL A 393 29.70 25.52 24.16
C VAL A 393 28.31 25.79 23.60
N LYS A 394 27.51 26.64 24.24
CA LYS A 394 26.18 27.00 23.74
C LYS A 394 26.26 27.68 22.36
N GLU A 395 27.23 28.56 22.15
CA GLU A 395 27.43 29.19 20.84
C GLU A 395 27.90 28.17 19.79
N TRP A 396 28.79 27.24 20.16
CA TRP A 396 29.17 26.14 19.27
C TRP A 396 27.98 25.23 18.93
N CYS A 397 27.16 24.83 19.91
CA CYS A 397 25.95 24.03 19.67
C CYS A 397 24.94 24.76 18.77
N LYS A 398 24.85 26.09 18.87
CA LYS A 398 24.04 26.89 17.95
C LYS A 398 24.56 26.83 16.51
N GLN A 399 25.88 26.85 16.32
CA GLN A 399 26.51 26.66 14.99
C GLN A 399 26.25 25.24 14.46
N GLN A 400 26.35 24.22 15.32
CA GLN A 400 26.05 22.85 14.91
C GLN A 400 24.57 22.64 14.58
N ASN A 401 23.65 23.24 15.34
CA ASN A 401 22.22 23.24 14.98
C ASN A 401 21.99 23.83 13.60
N HIS A 402 22.67 24.94 13.26
CA HIS A 402 22.58 25.52 11.92
C HIS A 402 23.11 24.56 10.85
N ALA A 403 24.27 23.92 11.08
CA ALA A 403 24.82 22.91 10.17
C ALA A 403 23.90 21.69 10.00
N MET A 404 23.28 21.22 11.09
CA MET A 404 22.31 20.12 11.08
C MET A 404 21.08 20.47 10.22
N THR A 405 20.55 21.68 10.37
CA THR A 405 19.40 22.13 9.56
C THR A 405 19.74 22.32 8.08
N ALA A 406 21.02 22.54 7.76
CA ALA A 406 21.50 22.58 6.38
C ALA A 406 21.84 21.19 5.81
N SER A 407 21.79 20.13 6.63
CA SER A 407 22.16 18.75 6.28
C SER A 407 21.27 17.73 7.01
N ILE A 408 19.95 17.97 6.93
CA ILE A 408 18.92 17.16 7.60
C ILE A 408 19.02 15.72 7.09
N LYS A 409 19.15 14.76 8.02
CA LYS A 409 19.13 13.32 7.69
C LYS A 409 17.72 12.91 7.26
N THR A 410 17.57 11.75 6.63
CA THR A 410 16.25 11.20 6.30
C THR A 410 15.38 11.23 7.54
N LEU A 411 14.27 11.96 7.45
CA LEU A 411 13.40 12.20 8.59
C LEU A 411 12.65 10.91 8.93
N GLU A 412 12.73 10.48 10.20
CA GLU A 412 12.00 9.31 10.70
C GLU A 412 10.70 9.73 11.41
N VAL A 413 9.80 8.77 11.65
CA VAL A 413 8.46 9.03 12.20
C VAL A 413 8.52 9.63 13.62
N ASP A 414 9.47 9.20 14.44
CA ASP A 414 9.70 9.71 15.79
C ASP A 414 10.38 11.10 15.81
N GLU A 415 10.89 11.57 14.67
CA GLU A 415 11.54 12.88 14.53
C GLU A 415 10.57 13.99 14.06
N VAL A 416 9.31 13.64 13.77
CA VAL A 416 8.30 14.58 13.26
C VAL A 416 8.10 15.77 14.20
N ASP A 417 7.98 15.53 15.51
CA ASP A 417 7.79 16.59 16.50
C ASP A 417 9.00 17.52 16.59
N TRP A 418 10.22 16.96 16.47
CA TRP A 418 11.45 17.73 16.43
C TRP A 418 11.49 18.64 15.21
N MET A 419 11.24 18.10 14.01
CA MET A 419 11.23 18.88 12.77
C MET A 419 10.14 19.96 12.80
N CYS A 420 8.95 19.62 13.31
CA CYS A 420 7.89 20.60 13.54
C CYS A 420 8.36 21.74 14.44
N GLY A 421 9.08 21.42 15.53
CA GLY A 421 9.73 22.40 16.39
C GLY A 421 10.70 23.30 15.62
N VAL A 422 11.58 22.74 14.81
CA VAL A 422 12.55 23.50 13.98
C VAL A 422 11.82 24.47 13.03
N ILE A 423 10.76 24.01 12.36
CA ILE A 423 9.99 24.80 11.39
C ILE A 423 9.25 25.95 12.09
N VAL A 424 8.56 25.68 13.19
CA VAL A 424 7.72 26.67 13.89
C VAL A 424 8.55 27.80 14.50
N HIS A 425 9.75 27.49 15.00
CA HIS A 425 10.66 28.50 15.58
C HIS A 425 11.45 29.28 14.51
N GLY A 426 11.47 28.80 13.26
CA GLY A 426 12.08 29.50 12.13
C GLY A 426 11.18 30.61 11.56
N ASP A 427 11.79 31.52 10.80
CA ASP A 427 11.04 32.45 9.96
C ASP A 427 10.72 31.82 8.59
N CYS A 428 9.84 32.49 7.82
CA CYS A 428 9.43 32.03 6.50
C CYS A 428 10.59 31.84 5.52
N VAL A 429 11.61 32.70 5.60
CA VAL A 429 12.77 32.68 4.68
C VAL A 429 13.63 31.47 5.00
N TYR A 430 13.90 31.24 6.28
CA TYR A 430 14.65 30.11 6.77
C TYR A 430 13.99 28.78 6.41
N PHE A 431 12.67 28.64 6.60
CA PHE A 431 11.98 27.43 6.16
C PHE A 431 12.09 27.23 4.65
N ARG A 432 11.75 28.25 3.86
CA ARG A 432 11.70 28.15 2.39
C ARG A 432 13.06 27.88 1.75
N GLU A 433 14.11 28.51 2.26
CA GLU A 433 15.43 28.51 1.62
C GLU A 433 16.39 27.47 2.21
N MET A 434 16.19 27.06 3.47
CA MET A 434 17.07 26.09 4.14
C MET A 434 16.39 24.74 4.39
N ILE A 435 15.22 24.72 5.04
CA ILE A 435 14.60 23.47 5.51
C ILE A 435 13.88 22.72 4.39
N PHE A 436 13.00 23.40 3.66
CA PHE A 436 12.16 22.77 2.65
C PHE A 436 12.93 22.09 1.53
N PRO A 437 14.00 22.67 0.94
CA PRO A 437 14.79 21.99 -0.09
C PRO A 437 15.44 20.70 0.40
N GLN A 438 15.83 20.65 1.68
CA GLN A 438 16.39 19.44 2.28
C GLN A 438 15.33 18.36 2.42
N LEU A 439 14.14 18.70 2.92
CA LEU A 439 13.01 17.77 3.02
C LEU A 439 12.57 17.26 1.64
N GLN A 440 12.41 18.17 0.67
CA GLN A 440 12.02 17.86 -0.71
C GLN A 440 13.00 16.92 -1.42
N SER A 441 14.29 16.96 -1.05
CA SER A 441 15.31 16.08 -1.63
C SER A 441 15.26 14.64 -1.12
N GLN A 442 14.48 14.38 -0.06
CA GLN A 442 14.31 13.05 0.52
C GLN A 442 13.26 12.25 -0.26
N LEU A 443 13.30 10.92 -0.12
CA LEU A 443 12.24 10.07 -0.66
C LEU A 443 10.93 10.37 0.09
N TYR A 444 9.85 10.61 -0.67
CA TYR A 444 8.53 10.78 -0.10
C TYR A 444 8.07 9.50 0.61
N ASP A 445 7.94 9.59 1.93
CA ASP A 445 7.28 8.60 2.77
C ASP A 445 6.03 9.21 3.43
N ALA A 446 4.85 8.72 3.05
CA ALA A 446 3.58 9.18 3.59
C ALA A 446 3.49 9.01 5.12
N ALA A 447 4.16 8.01 5.70
CA ALA A 447 4.19 7.78 7.14
C ALA A 447 4.92 8.88 7.92
N VAL A 448 5.76 9.66 7.25
CA VAL A 448 6.49 10.79 7.83
C VAL A 448 5.86 12.12 7.41
N TRP A 449 5.59 12.29 6.13
CA TRP A 449 5.08 13.57 5.59
C TRP A 449 3.68 13.92 6.07
N MET A 450 2.75 12.97 6.14
CA MET A 450 1.39 13.28 6.58
C MET A 450 1.36 13.71 8.06
N PRO A 451 1.98 12.98 9.01
CA PRO A 451 2.08 13.45 10.39
C PRO A 451 2.83 14.77 10.54
N LEU A 452 3.88 15.02 9.74
CA LEU A 452 4.62 16.28 9.77
C LEU A 452 3.73 17.47 9.39
N ILE A 453 3.01 17.38 8.27
CA ILE A 453 2.08 18.43 7.82
C ILE A 453 1.03 18.70 8.89
N GLU A 454 0.46 17.63 9.46
CA GLU A 454 -0.52 17.75 10.54
C GLU A 454 0.08 18.41 11.80
N ALA A 455 1.27 17.99 12.24
CA ALA A 455 1.94 18.55 13.40
C ALA A 455 2.23 20.05 13.22
N ILE A 456 2.73 20.44 12.04
CA ILE A 456 2.96 21.85 11.69
C ILE A 456 1.64 22.64 11.75
N HIS A 457 0.56 22.11 11.15
CA HIS A 457 -0.75 22.77 11.16
C HIS A 457 -1.30 22.94 12.58
N ASN A 458 -1.15 21.94 13.45
CA ASN A 458 -1.63 21.98 14.83
C ASN A 458 -0.92 23.05 15.68
N ARG A 459 0.28 23.52 15.27
CA ARG A 459 1.05 24.58 15.95
C ARG A 459 0.89 25.96 15.31
N ARG A 460 -0.14 26.17 14.49
CA ARG A 460 -0.44 27.45 13.80
C ARG A 460 -0.53 28.68 14.71
N ALA A 461 -0.89 28.50 15.98
CA ALA A 461 -0.98 29.58 16.96
C ALA A 461 0.39 30.13 17.37
N GLU A 462 1.47 29.34 17.25
CA GLU A 462 2.82 29.73 17.69
C GLU A 462 3.50 30.67 16.67
N ASN A 463 3.36 30.38 15.38
CA ASN A 463 3.92 31.20 14.30
C ASN A 463 3.08 31.09 13.01
N THR A 464 1.97 31.83 12.96
CA THR A 464 0.97 31.68 11.90
C THR A 464 1.51 31.90 10.49
N ALA A 465 2.44 32.85 10.31
CA ALA A 465 3.01 33.15 8.99
C ALA A 465 3.88 32.01 8.46
N THR A 466 4.86 31.54 9.24
CA THR A 466 5.73 30.42 8.85
C THR A 466 4.93 29.12 8.72
N VAL A 467 4.02 28.84 9.64
CA VAL A 467 3.20 27.62 9.62
C VAL A 467 2.32 27.54 8.36
N ASN A 468 1.62 28.61 7.99
CA ASN A 468 0.78 28.59 6.79
C ASN A 468 1.63 28.36 5.52
N LEU A 469 2.80 29.02 5.42
CA LEU A 469 3.73 28.81 4.30
C LEU A 469 4.24 27.36 4.26
N ALA A 470 4.66 26.82 5.41
CA ALA A 470 5.17 25.47 5.51
C ALA A 470 4.12 24.42 5.15
N VAL A 471 2.91 24.54 5.70
CA VAL A 471 1.78 23.67 5.34
C VAL A 471 1.52 23.73 3.83
N THR A 472 1.46 24.93 3.23
CA THR A 472 1.20 25.10 1.80
C THR A 472 2.25 24.39 0.94
N MET A 473 3.55 24.60 1.24
CA MET A 473 4.64 24.01 0.46
C MET A 473 4.73 22.49 0.67
N CYS A 474 4.58 22.02 1.90
CA CYS A 474 4.63 20.59 2.21
C CYS A 474 3.43 19.83 1.64
N ILE A 475 2.21 20.38 1.68
CA ILE A 475 1.03 19.72 1.11
C ILE A 475 1.13 19.67 -0.41
N GLN A 476 1.57 20.74 -1.05
CA GLN A 476 1.79 20.77 -2.50
C GLN A 476 2.82 19.70 -2.91
N HIS A 477 3.95 19.62 -2.22
CA HIS A 477 4.95 18.58 -2.49
C HIS A 477 4.42 17.17 -2.24
N ALA A 478 3.69 16.94 -1.14
CA ALA A 478 3.09 15.65 -0.85
C ALA A 478 2.09 15.23 -1.94
N VAL A 479 1.33 16.18 -2.47
CA VAL A 479 0.40 15.99 -3.58
C VAL A 479 1.14 15.70 -4.88
N GLU A 480 2.25 16.37 -5.16
CA GLU A 480 3.09 16.16 -6.36
C GLU A 480 3.80 14.79 -6.32
N GLU A 481 4.36 14.39 -5.19
CA GLU A 481 5.12 13.13 -5.06
C GLU A 481 4.22 11.90 -4.88
N THR A 482 3.01 12.06 -4.33
CA THR A 482 2.08 10.93 -4.23
C THR A 482 1.69 10.49 -5.65
N PRO A 483 1.94 9.23 -6.05
CA PRO A 483 1.50 8.75 -7.35
C PRO A 483 -0.02 8.80 -7.46
N ALA A 484 -0.55 9.11 -8.65
CA ALA A 484 -2.00 9.09 -8.90
C ALA A 484 -2.61 7.70 -8.61
N TYR A 485 -1.82 6.65 -8.80
CA TYR A 485 -2.16 5.25 -8.49
C TYR A 485 -0.99 4.62 -7.72
N PRO A 486 -0.95 4.74 -6.37
CA PRO A 486 0.17 4.26 -5.56
C PRO A 486 0.43 2.78 -5.78
N ARG A 487 1.65 2.40 -6.14
CA ARG A 487 2.06 0.98 -6.28
C ARG A 487 2.80 0.56 -5.02
N ILE A 488 2.52 -0.63 -4.49
CA ILE A 488 3.46 -1.27 -3.55
C ILE A 488 4.71 -1.61 -4.38
N ARG A 489 5.86 -1.03 -4.02
CA ARG A 489 7.13 -1.48 -4.59
C ARG A 489 7.26 -2.96 -4.27
N TYR A 490 7.27 -3.79 -5.30
CA TYR A 490 7.61 -5.20 -5.14
C TYR A 490 9.08 -5.22 -4.76
N ASP A 491 9.37 -5.53 -3.50
CA ASP A 491 10.75 -5.70 -3.05
C ASP A 491 11.24 -7.04 -3.64
N GLU A 492 11.98 -6.96 -4.75
CA GLU A 492 12.53 -8.14 -5.44
C GLU A 492 13.41 -8.98 -4.49
N ASP A 493 13.92 -8.37 -3.43
CA ASP A 493 14.78 -9.00 -2.43
C ASP A 493 14.01 -9.79 -1.35
N VAL A 494 12.69 -9.60 -1.21
CA VAL A 494 11.86 -10.46 -0.34
C VAL A 494 11.54 -11.74 -1.09
N TYR A 495 12.54 -12.63 -1.06
CA TYR A 495 12.54 -13.99 -1.59
C TYR A 495 11.27 -14.73 -1.18
N ASN A 496 10.24 -14.72 -2.03
CA ASN A 496 9.08 -15.56 -1.83
C ASN A 496 9.57 -17.02 -1.83
N PRO A 497 9.34 -17.80 -0.76
CA PRO A 497 9.80 -19.17 -0.70
C PRO A 497 9.27 -19.95 -1.91
N PRO A 498 10.12 -20.73 -2.60
CA PRO A 498 9.73 -21.46 -3.80
C PRO A 498 8.64 -22.47 -3.44
N GLY A 499 7.38 -22.14 -3.73
CA GLY A 499 6.24 -23.01 -3.43
C GLY A 499 4.87 -22.34 -3.39
N LEU A 500 4.78 -21.04 -3.11
CA LEU A 500 3.49 -20.33 -3.06
C LEU A 500 3.09 -19.79 -4.45
N ARG A 501 2.40 -20.62 -5.23
CA ARG A 501 1.63 -20.18 -6.41
C ARG A 501 0.40 -19.39 -5.94
N CYS A 502 0.58 -18.13 -5.56
CA CYS A 502 -0.51 -17.31 -5.04
C CYS A 502 -1.06 -16.35 -6.12
N GLY A 503 -2.31 -16.54 -6.56
CA GLY A 503 -3.17 -15.53 -7.20
C GLY A 503 -2.73 -14.98 -8.57
N SER A 504 -3.72 -14.57 -9.37
CA SER A 504 -3.54 -13.82 -10.62
C SER A 504 -2.57 -12.66 -10.45
N ARG A 505 -1.64 -12.50 -11.41
CA ARG A 505 -0.63 -11.41 -11.42
C ARG A 505 -1.22 -10.02 -11.13
N LEU A 506 -2.48 -9.75 -11.43
CA LEU A 506 -3.12 -8.44 -11.25
C LEU A 506 -3.39 -8.03 -9.79
N ASP A 507 -3.55 -8.95 -8.83
CA ASP A 507 -3.86 -8.55 -7.44
C ASP A 507 -2.62 -8.17 -6.63
N ARG A 508 -1.41 -8.44 -7.15
CA ARG A 508 -0.14 -8.10 -6.50
C ARG A 508 0.35 -6.67 -6.77
N PHE A 509 -0.32 -5.91 -7.65
CA PHE A 509 0.17 -4.60 -8.10
C PHE A 509 -0.64 -3.40 -7.57
N LEU A 510 -1.77 -3.64 -6.89
CA LEU A 510 -2.54 -2.56 -6.28
C LEU A 510 -1.83 -2.12 -5.00
N GLY A 511 -1.24 -0.92 -4.99
CA GLY A 511 -0.87 -0.30 -3.73
C GLY A 511 -2.09 0.22 -2.99
N ASP A 512 -1.90 0.57 -1.71
CA ASP A 512 -2.97 0.95 -0.79
C ASP A 512 -3.72 2.23 -1.25
N PRO A 513 -4.97 2.13 -1.76
CA PRO A 513 -5.74 3.29 -2.17
C PRO A 513 -6.03 4.24 -0.99
N SER A 514 -6.03 3.73 0.25
CA SER A 514 -6.30 4.56 1.43
C SER A 514 -5.30 5.70 1.61
N ALA A 515 -4.11 5.60 0.99
CA ALA A 515 -3.14 6.70 0.95
C ALA A 515 -3.73 7.95 0.28
N ILE A 516 -4.50 7.79 -0.81
CA ILE A 516 -5.18 8.91 -1.48
C ILE A 516 -6.28 9.46 -0.58
N THR A 517 -7.10 8.60 0.05
CA THR A 517 -8.13 9.04 1.01
C THR A 517 -7.53 9.88 2.13
N LYS A 518 -6.45 9.39 2.76
CA LYS A 518 -5.74 10.10 3.83
C LYS A 518 -5.18 11.44 3.36
N LEU A 519 -4.62 11.50 2.15
CA LEU A 519 -4.10 12.74 1.59
C LEU A 519 -5.20 13.77 1.31
N VAL A 520 -6.33 13.35 0.73
CA VAL A 520 -7.50 14.23 0.50
C VAL A 520 -8.05 14.76 1.83
N GLN A 521 -8.21 13.89 2.83
CA GLN A 521 -8.63 14.31 4.17
C GLN A 521 -7.63 15.28 4.80
N LEU A 522 -6.32 15.05 4.61
CA LEU A 522 -5.28 15.96 5.07
C LEU A 522 -5.40 17.33 4.40
N CYS A 523 -5.53 17.40 3.07
CA CYS A 523 -5.73 18.64 2.31
C CYS A 523 -6.91 19.46 2.85
N ILE A 524 -8.05 18.82 3.12
CA ILE A 524 -9.24 19.48 3.68
C ILE A 524 -8.95 19.97 5.11
N LYS A 525 -8.38 19.11 5.95
CA LYS A 525 -8.06 19.40 7.35
C LYS A 525 -7.12 20.60 7.48
N VAL A 526 -6.13 20.71 6.59
CA VAL A 526 -5.16 21.83 6.61
C VAL A 526 -5.61 23.05 5.81
N ALA A 527 -6.87 23.10 5.37
CA ALA A 527 -7.50 24.19 4.62
C ALA A 527 -6.85 24.47 3.24
N HIS A 528 -6.43 23.42 2.55
CA HIS A 528 -5.92 23.43 1.17
C HIS A 528 -6.73 22.50 0.24
N PRO A 529 -8.06 22.66 0.14
CA PRO A 529 -8.91 21.79 -0.68
C PRO A 529 -8.65 21.92 -2.19
N ASP A 530 -8.01 23.01 -2.64
CA ASP A 530 -7.57 23.19 -4.02
C ASP A 530 -6.60 22.08 -4.46
N GLN A 531 -5.81 21.54 -3.54
CA GLN A 531 -4.90 20.43 -3.82
C GLN A 531 -5.62 19.11 -4.09
N CYS A 532 -6.85 18.93 -3.58
CA CYS A 532 -7.67 17.77 -3.94
C CYS A 532 -7.96 17.75 -5.45
N ALA A 533 -8.20 18.91 -6.07
CA ALA A 533 -8.40 19.02 -7.52
C ALA A 533 -7.18 18.51 -8.28
N VAL A 534 -5.97 18.88 -7.83
CA VAL A 534 -4.70 18.45 -8.44
C VAL A 534 -4.54 16.93 -8.38
N ILE A 535 -4.89 16.31 -7.24
CA ILE A 535 -4.89 14.84 -7.11
C ILE A 535 -5.84 14.23 -8.14
N PHE A 536 -7.08 14.71 -8.19
CA PHE A 536 -8.11 14.16 -9.08
C PHE A 536 -7.80 14.38 -10.56
N ASP A 537 -7.25 15.53 -10.93
CA ASP A 537 -6.82 15.84 -12.30
C ASP A 537 -5.68 14.90 -12.75
N ARG A 538 -4.73 14.59 -11.86
CA ARG A 538 -3.66 13.62 -12.15
C ARG A 538 -4.20 12.22 -12.34
N MET A 539 -5.12 11.78 -11.47
CA MET A 539 -5.80 10.49 -11.63
C MET A 539 -6.53 10.43 -12.98
N ALA A 540 -7.25 11.49 -13.34
CA ALA A 540 -7.98 11.58 -14.60
C ALA A 540 -7.04 11.58 -15.83
N LEU A 541 -5.90 12.26 -15.74
CA LEU A 541 -4.91 12.32 -16.83
C LEU A 541 -4.23 10.97 -17.05
N ASP A 542 -3.77 10.34 -15.98
CA ASP A 542 -3.05 9.07 -16.04
C ASP A 542 -3.95 7.93 -16.53
N SER A 543 -5.25 7.99 -16.24
CA SER A 543 -6.22 7.01 -16.76
C SER A 543 -6.40 7.12 -18.28
N ARG A 544 -6.44 8.35 -18.81
CA ARG A 544 -6.56 8.62 -20.25
C ARG A 544 -5.36 8.16 -21.06
N LEU A 545 -4.18 8.10 -20.45
CA LEU A 545 -2.97 7.61 -21.12
C LEU A 545 -3.00 6.10 -21.37
N GLY A 546 -4.03 5.39 -20.86
CA GLY A 546 -4.33 4.01 -21.28
C GLY A 546 -3.28 3.01 -20.83
N PHE A 547 -2.56 3.30 -19.75
CA PHE A 547 -1.62 2.35 -19.18
C PHE A 547 -2.40 1.19 -18.53
N GLU A 548 -2.67 0.14 -19.32
CA GLU A 548 -3.37 -1.08 -18.89
C GLU A 548 -2.79 -1.69 -17.60
N GLU A 549 -1.52 -1.40 -17.31
CA GLU A 549 -0.80 -1.84 -16.11
C GLU A 549 -1.41 -1.38 -14.78
N PHE A 550 -2.12 -0.24 -14.72
CA PHE A 550 -2.54 0.34 -13.44
C PHE A 550 -3.94 -0.06 -12.98
N ALA A 551 -4.76 -0.64 -13.87
CA ALA A 551 -6.17 -0.93 -13.60
C ALA A 551 -6.87 0.21 -12.84
N SER A 552 -6.76 1.45 -13.34
CA SER A 552 -7.28 2.71 -12.76
C SER A 552 -8.68 2.57 -12.17
N TRP A 553 -9.58 1.87 -12.86
CA TRP A 553 -10.95 1.60 -12.41
C TRP A 553 -11.01 0.92 -11.02
N LYS A 554 -10.04 0.07 -10.65
CA LYS A 554 -9.97 -0.56 -9.32
C LYS A 554 -9.69 0.46 -8.21
N TYR A 555 -8.90 1.51 -8.49
CA TYR A 555 -8.68 2.60 -7.53
C TYR A 555 -9.94 3.45 -7.39
N TYR A 556 -10.58 3.83 -8.50
CA TYR A 556 -11.85 4.56 -8.44
C TYR A 556 -12.93 3.78 -7.70
N GLU A 557 -13.01 2.47 -7.90
CA GLU A 557 -13.92 1.59 -7.16
C GLU A 557 -13.59 1.59 -5.67
N ALA A 558 -12.33 1.34 -5.29
CA ALA A 558 -11.91 1.28 -3.89
C ALA A 558 -12.09 2.62 -3.15
N LEU A 559 -11.91 3.74 -3.83
CA LEU A 559 -11.99 5.10 -3.26
C LEU A 559 -13.41 5.66 -3.24
N MET A 560 -14.36 5.08 -3.98
CA MET A 560 -15.66 5.69 -4.25
C MET A 560 -16.45 6.01 -2.98
N LEU A 561 -16.53 5.06 -2.05
CA LEU A 561 -17.30 5.23 -0.81
C LEU A 561 -16.65 6.28 0.10
N ASP A 562 -15.33 6.27 0.21
CA ASP A 562 -14.58 7.26 0.99
C ASP A 562 -14.76 8.66 0.42
N MET A 563 -14.57 8.84 -0.90
CA MET A 563 -14.71 10.15 -1.56
C MET A 563 -16.14 10.68 -1.48
N THR A 564 -17.14 9.79 -1.55
CA THR A 564 -18.54 10.14 -1.35
C THR A 564 -18.78 10.62 0.07
N SER A 565 -18.33 9.87 1.07
CA SER A 565 -18.47 10.25 2.48
C SER A 565 -17.79 11.58 2.79
N ILE A 566 -16.66 11.87 2.15
CA ILE A 566 -15.95 13.16 2.32
C ILE A 566 -16.71 14.29 1.62
N ALA A 567 -17.19 14.08 0.39
CA ALA A 567 -17.96 15.09 -0.34
C ALA A 567 -19.28 15.43 0.39
N ASP A 568 -19.97 14.44 0.94
CA ASP A 568 -21.18 14.64 1.75
C ASP A 568 -20.91 15.43 3.03
N ALA A 569 -19.74 15.22 3.66
CA ALA A 569 -19.31 15.96 4.84
C ALA A 569 -18.88 17.41 4.51
N HIS A 570 -18.52 17.68 3.24
CA HIS A 570 -18.01 18.98 2.76
C HIS A 570 -18.72 19.45 1.48
N PRO A 571 -20.02 19.80 1.52
CA PRO A 571 -20.78 20.18 0.33
C PRO A 571 -20.20 21.39 -0.43
N GLU A 572 -19.48 22.27 0.25
CA GLU A 572 -18.77 23.42 -0.35
C GLU A 572 -17.67 23.00 -1.33
N LEU A 573 -17.19 21.76 -1.25
CA LEU A 573 -16.16 21.19 -2.12
C LEU A 573 -16.74 20.35 -3.27
N THR A 574 -18.07 20.32 -3.44
CA THR A 574 -18.73 19.57 -4.52
C THR A 574 -18.10 19.82 -5.91
N PRO A 575 -17.78 21.07 -6.32
CA PRO A 575 -17.15 21.32 -7.62
C PRO A 575 -15.78 20.65 -7.76
N THR A 576 -14.99 20.62 -6.68
CA THR A 576 -13.67 19.97 -6.66
C THR A 576 -13.79 18.45 -6.80
N PHE A 577 -14.72 17.85 -6.07
CA PHE A 577 -14.94 16.40 -6.11
C PHE A 577 -15.65 15.93 -7.40
N SER A 578 -16.33 16.83 -8.11
CA SER A 578 -16.97 16.50 -9.39
C SER A 578 -15.96 15.96 -10.42
N ILE A 579 -14.71 16.45 -10.40
CA ILE A 579 -13.60 15.95 -11.25
C ILE A 579 -13.34 14.44 -11.00
N PHE A 580 -13.30 14.04 -9.72
CA PHE A 580 -13.14 12.64 -9.33
C PHE A 580 -14.33 11.80 -9.80
N PHE A 581 -15.56 12.22 -9.49
CA PHE A 581 -16.75 11.45 -9.84
C PHE A 581 -16.93 11.31 -11.36
N LYS A 582 -16.68 12.38 -12.13
CA LYS A 582 -16.71 12.36 -13.60
C LYS A 582 -15.72 11.32 -14.16
N SER A 583 -14.49 11.32 -13.65
CA SER A 583 -13.45 10.40 -14.09
C SER A 583 -13.77 8.96 -13.69
N ALA A 584 -14.28 8.76 -12.47
CA ALA A 584 -14.73 7.46 -12.00
C ALA A 584 -15.88 6.89 -12.84
N ILE A 585 -16.87 7.71 -13.23
CA ILE A 585 -17.96 7.28 -14.12
C ILE A 585 -17.38 6.78 -15.45
N SER A 586 -16.45 7.54 -16.05
CA SER A 586 -15.80 7.17 -17.31
C SER A 586 -15.08 5.81 -17.19
N GLU A 587 -14.22 5.66 -16.19
CA GLU A 587 -13.40 4.46 -15.99
C GLU A 587 -14.24 3.22 -15.63
N LEU A 588 -15.17 3.37 -14.69
CA LEU A 588 -16.01 2.25 -14.23
C LEU A 588 -16.98 1.78 -15.32
N LEU A 589 -17.52 2.68 -16.15
CA LEU A 589 -18.39 2.31 -17.27
C LEU A 589 -17.62 1.61 -18.39
N CYS A 590 -16.37 2.02 -18.69
CA CYS A 590 -15.58 1.44 -19.78
C CYS A 590 -15.10 0.01 -19.47
N HIS A 591 -14.83 -0.30 -18.20
CA HIS A 591 -14.24 -1.58 -17.80
C HIS A 591 -15.27 -2.66 -17.41
N ARG A 592 -16.49 -2.30 -17.01
CA ARG A 592 -17.50 -3.26 -16.54
C ARG A 592 -18.43 -3.74 -17.65
N LYS A 593 -17.90 -4.60 -18.52
CA LYS A 593 -18.67 -5.24 -19.60
C LYS A 593 -19.41 -6.53 -19.18
N GLN A 594 -19.10 -7.12 -18.01
CA GLN A 594 -19.63 -8.45 -17.61
C GLN A 594 -19.97 -8.57 -16.11
N ALA A 595 -20.05 -7.45 -15.42
CA ALA A 595 -20.27 -7.36 -13.98
C ALA A 595 -21.71 -7.75 -13.57
N GLY A 596 -21.86 -8.45 -12.44
CA GLY A 596 -23.17 -8.81 -11.86
C GLY A 596 -23.99 -7.59 -11.42
N GLN A 597 -25.29 -7.76 -11.20
CA GLN A 597 -26.21 -6.64 -10.88
C GLN A 597 -25.85 -5.88 -9.59
N ASP A 598 -25.23 -6.55 -8.61
CA ASP A 598 -24.80 -5.94 -7.34
C ASP A 598 -23.53 -5.08 -7.46
N GLU A 599 -22.77 -5.20 -8.56
CA GLU A 599 -21.49 -4.51 -8.68
C GLU A 599 -21.68 -3.02 -9.04
N TRP A 600 -22.81 -2.63 -9.64
CA TRP A 600 -23.07 -1.27 -10.17
C TRP A 600 -23.22 -0.15 -9.12
N GLU A 601 -23.22 -0.48 -7.84
CA GLU A 601 -23.40 0.50 -6.74
C GLU A 601 -22.42 1.68 -6.84
N HIS A 602 -21.15 1.41 -7.12
CA HIS A 602 -20.12 2.44 -7.26
C HIS A 602 -20.41 3.44 -8.39
N VAL A 603 -20.94 2.97 -9.53
CA VAL A 603 -21.31 3.83 -10.67
C VAL A 603 -22.53 4.67 -10.33
N VAL A 604 -23.53 4.07 -9.68
CA VAL A 604 -24.74 4.76 -9.23
C VAL A 604 -24.37 5.87 -8.25
N THR A 605 -23.48 5.59 -7.31
CA THR A 605 -22.98 6.57 -6.34
C THR A 605 -22.24 7.71 -7.03
N ALA A 606 -21.34 7.42 -7.98
CA ALA A 606 -20.62 8.45 -8.73
C ALA A 606 -21.56 9.36 -9.54
N LEU A 607 -22.55 8.78 -10.23
CA LEU A 607 -23.57 9.53 -11.01
C LEU A 607 -24.39 10.48 -10.13
N ARG A 608 -24.69 10.09 -8.89
CA ARG A 608 -25.43 10.94 -7.94
C ARG A 608 -24.63 12.16 -7.51
N HIS A 609 -23.32 12.01 -7.28
CA HIS A 609 -22.47 13.08 -6.75
C HIS A 609 -21.79 13.95 -7.83
N CYS A 610 -21.74 13.51 -9.09
CA CYS A 610 -21.19 14.32 -10.20
C CYS A 610 -22.11 15.49 -10.56
N GLU A 611 -21.57 16.67 -10.87
CA GLU A 611 -22.38 17.83 -11.24
C GLU A 611 -23.11 17.67 -12.59
N ASP A 612 -24.29 18.28 -12.73
CA ASP A 612 -25.14 18.17 -13.92
C ASP A 612 -24.43 18.63 -15.21
N ASN A 613 -23.56 19.65 -15.12
CA ASN A 613 -22.78 20.15 -16.25
C ASN A 613 -21.67 19.16 -16.67
N ASP A 614 -21.01 18.54 -15.70
CA ASP A 614 -19.98 17.53 -15.96
C ASP A 614 -20.58 16.25 -16.55
N LEU A 615 -21.77 15.87 -16.07
CA LEU A 615 -22.55 14.78 -16.67
C LEU A 615 -22.93 15.11 -18.12
N ALA A 616 -23.34 16.36 -18.40
CA ALA A 616 -23.69 16.78 -19.77
C ALA A 616 -22.49 16.76 -20.71
N GLU A 617 -21.29 17.12 -20.23
CA GLU A 617 -20.05 17.01 -20.99
C GLU A 617 -19.64 15.55 -21.23
N LEU A 618 -19.72 14.70 -20.20
CA LEU A 618 -19.33 13.30 -20.27
C LEU A 618 -20.26 12.48 -21.18
N PHE A 619 -21.58 12.66 -21.06
CA PHE A 619 -22.58 11.93 -21.82
C PHE A 619 -22.93 12.61 -23.16
N GLY A 620 -21.88 12.86 -23.97
CA GLY A 620 -22.03 13.17 -25.38
C GLY A 620 -22.65 12.01 -26.17
N SER A 621 -23.19 12.31 -27.36
CA SER A 621 -23.83 11.30 -28.22
C SER A 621 -22.92 10.11 -28.52
N ASP A 622 -21.63 10.35 -28.75
CA ASP A 622 -20.64 9.31 -29.05
C ASP A 622 -20.36 8.41 -27.84
N PHE A 623 -20.27 8.98 -26.64
CA PHE A 623 -20.07 8.20 -25.42
C PHE A 623 -21.28 7.32 -25.13
N ILE A 624 -22.50 7.87 -25.19
CA ILE A 624 -23.74 7.10 -25.01
C ILE A 624 -23.84 5.96 -26.03
N ALA A 625 -23.49 6.21 -27.30
CA ALA A 625 -23.49 5.20 -28.35
C ALA A 625 -22.47 4.07 -28.13
N SER A 626 -21.38 4.35 -27.39
CA SER A 626 -20.35 3.36 -27.06
C SER A 626 -20.74 2.42 -25.92
N LEU A 627 -21.75 2.77 -25.12
CA LEU A 627 -22.17 2.00 -23.96
C LEU A 627 -23.00 0.77 -24.35
N GLU A 628 -22.86 -0.29 -23.57
CA GLU A 628 -23.69 -1.49 -23.70
C GLU A 628 -25.09 -1.29 -23.09
N GLU A 629 -26.02 -2.21 -23.36
CA GLU A 629 -27.43 -2.09 -22.98
C GLU A 629 -27.64 -1.83 -21.49
N HIS A 630 -26.99 -2.66 -20.66
CA HIS A 630 -27.18 -2.63 -19.22
C HIS A 630 -26.62 -1.34 -18.59
N PRO A 631 -25.38 -0.90 -18.90
CA PRO A 631 -24.87 0.40 -18.48
C PRO A 631 -25.80 1.58 -18.83
N ILE A 632 -26.32 1.65 -20.06
CA ILE A 632 -27.21 2.76 -20.46
C ILE A 632 -28.49 2.77 -19.64
N LYS A 633 -29.07 1.59 -19.35
CA LYS A 633 -30.26 1.48 -18.48
C LYS A 633 -29.99 2.00 -17.07
N VAL A 634 -28.85 1.63 -16.48
CA VAL A 634 -28.44 2.08 -15.15
C VAL A 634 -28.28 3.60 -15.15
N VAL A 635 -27.53 4.15 -16.11
CA VAL A 635 -27.31 5.60 -16.26
C VAL A 635 -28.65 6.33 -16.42
N ALA A 636 -29.49 5.94 -17.38
CA ALA A 636 -30.76 6.60 -17.64
C ALA A 636 -31.68 6.62 -16.41
N ARG A 637 -31.74 5.51 -15.67
CA ARG A 637 -32.54 5.42 -14.43
C ARG A 637 -32.02 6.38 -13.36
N VAL A 638 -30.72 6.33 -13.06
CA VAL A 638 -30.14 7.16 -12.00
C VAL A 638 -30.25 8.65 -12.33
N LEU A 639 -29.99 9.04 -13.57
CA LEU A 639 -30.11 10.43 -14.01
C LEU A 639 -31.55 10.92 -14.01
N TYR A 640 -32.52 10.05 -14.32
CA TYR A 640 -33.94 10.39 -14.21
C TYR A 640 -34.37 10.59 -12.76
N ASP A 641 -33.94 9.71 -11.84
CA ASP A 641 -34.23 9.84 -10.41
C ASP A 641 -33.64 11.16 -9.88
N LYS A 642 -32.42 11.50 -10.30
CA LYS A 642 -31.76 12.78 -9.96
C LYS A 642 -32.49 13.99 -10.55
N PHE A 643 -32.85 13.98 -11.83
CA PHE A 643 -33.65 15.03 -12.47
C PHE A 643 -35.00 15.25 -11.78
N SER A 644 -35.65 14.16 -11.39
CA SER A 644 -36.96 14.20 -10.72
C SER A 644 -36.87 14.88 -9.35
N ALA A 645 -35.70 14.85 -8.71
CA ALA A 645 -35.45 15.54 -7.45
C ALA A 645 -35.13 17.04 -7.63
N THR A 646 -34.50 17.46 -8.74
CA THR A 646 -33.98 18.82 -8.93
C THR A 646 -34.90 19.76 -9.72
N GLY A 647 -35.80 19.26 -10.57
CA GLY A 647 -36.80 20.07 -11.28
C GLY A 647 -36.41 20.52 -12.71
N SER A 648 -37.31 21.29 -13.36
CA SER A 648 -37.49 21.33 -14.82
C SER A 648 -36.47 22.12 -15.67
N GLN A 649 -35.27 22.44 -15.19
CA GLN A 649 -34.25 23.18 -15.96
C GLN A 649 -32.85 22.53 -15.97
N SER A 650 -32.76 21.24 -15.68
CA SER A 650 -31.48 20.52 -15.68
C SER A 650 -31.14 19.92 -17.06
N PRO A 651 -29.86 19.97 -17.49
CA PRO A 651 -29.39 19.31 -18.72
C PRO A 651 -29.53 17.78 -18.66
N LEU A 652 -29.77 17.21 -17.48
CA LEU A 652 -29.98 15.77 -17.28
C LEU A 652 -31.13 15.21 -18.11
N LEU A 653 -32.21 15.98 -18.34
CA LEU A 653 -33.33 15.49 -19.15
C LEU A 653 -32.91 15.21 -20.60
N GLU A 654 -32.00 16.02 -21.14
CA GLU A 654 -31.48 15.81 -22.48
C GLU A 654 -30.60 14.56 -22.54
N ILE A 655 -29.75 14.35 -21.54
CA ILE A 655 -28.93 13.13 -21.42
C ILE A 655 -29.82 11.89 -21.32
N VAL A 656 -30.83 11.90 -20.43
CA VAL A 656 -31.80 10.81 -20.29
C VAL A 656 -32.48 10.55 -21.63
N THR A 657 -32.94 11.59 -22.32
CA THR A 657 -33.58 11.45 -23.64
C THR A 657 -32.63 10.78 -24.64
N ARG A 658 -31.36 11.18 -24.70
CA ARG A 658 -30.36 10.57 -25.58
C ARG A 658 -30.08 9.11 -25.22
N CYS A 659 -29.95 8.78 -23.94
CA CYS A 659 -29.80 7.40 -23.48
C CYS A 659 -30.98 6.53 -23.91
N LEU A 660 -32.20 7.05 -23.77
CA LEU A 660 -33.42 6.36 -24.19
C LEU A 660 -33.49 6.20 -25.72
N GLU A 661 -33.12 7.23 -26.49
CA GLU A 661 -33.02 7.16 -27.94
C GLU A 661 -31.99 6.12 -28.40
N GLU A 662 -30.83 6.04 -27.75
CA GLU A 662 -29.81 5.04 -28.06
C GLU A 662 -30.24 3.62 -27.68
N MET A 663 -30.94 3.47 -26.55
CA MET A 663 -31.55 2.21 -26.15
C MET A 663 -32.53 1.68 -27.21
N VAL A 664 -33.37 2.57 -27.75
CA VAL A 664 -34.30 2.26 -28.85
C VAL A 664 -33.57 1.94 -30.14
N ARG A 665 -32.47 2.64 -30.42
CA ARG A 665 -31.67 2.48 -31.64
C ARG A 665 -30.95 1.14 -31.68
N ASN A 666 -30.24 0.78 -30.61
CA ASN A 666 -29.26 -0.33 -30.62
C ASN A 666 -29.79 -1.63 -30.01
N PHE A 667 -30.61 -1.56 -28.96
CA PHE A 667 -30.90 -2.75 -28.14
C PHE A 667 -32.30 -3.33 -28.34
N LEU A 668 -33.12 -2.68 -29.19
CA LEU A 668 -34.43 -3.20 -29.62
C LEU A 668 -35.28 -3.74 -28.45
N MET A 669 -35.21 -3.07 -27.29
CA MET A 669 -35.92 -3.48 -26.08
C MET A 669 -37.23 -2.74 -25.95
N ILE A 670 -38.28 -3.53 -26.06
CA ILE A 670 -39.68 -3.13 -26.03
C ILE A 670 -40.08 -2.65 -24.63
N GLU A 671 -39.42 -3.18 -23.60
CA GLU A 671 -39.58 -2.75 -22.20
C GLU A 671 -38.96 -1.38 -21.92
N ALA A 672 -37.90 -1.01 -22.65
CA ALA A 672 -37.29 0.31 -22.56
C ALA A 672 -38.23 1.37 -23.12
N GLU A 673 -38.83 1.13 -24.29
CA GLU A 673 -39.81 2.06 -24.89
C GLU A 673 -41.04 2.26 -24.02
N ILE A 674 -41.42 1.26 -23.22
CA ILE A 674 -42.55 1.34 -22.30
C ILE A 674 -42.19 2.00 -20.98
N SER A 675 -40.93 1.87 -20.56
CA SER A 675 -40.39 2.65 -19.48
C SER A 675 -40.23 4.12 -19.91
N CYS A 676 -39.73 4.41 -21.12
CA CYS A 676 -39.74 5.75 -21.73
C CYS A 676 -41.14 6.34 -21.77
N ALA A 677 -42.12 5.57 -22.27
CA ALA A 677 -43.50 6.02 -22.32
C ALA A 677 -44.01 6.34 -20.91
N LYS A 678 -43.81 5.46 -19.92
CA LYS A 678 -44.19 5.75 -18.52
C LYS A 678 -43.48 6.98 -17.94
N LEU A 679 -42.19 7.17 -18.22
CA LEU A 679 -41.38 8.31 -17.77
C LEU A 679 -41.85 9.63 -18.41
N CYS A 680 -42.16 9.62 -19.71
CA CYS A 680 -42.70 10.78 -20.42
C CYS A 680 -44.17 11.08 -20.04
N LEU A 681 -44.95 10.05 -19.69
CA LEU A 681 -46.34 10.18 -19.23
C LEU A 681 -46.47 10.74 -17.81
N GLY A 682 -45.44 10.58 -16.98
CA GLY A 682 -45.37 11.15 -15.63
C GLY A 682 -45.01 12.64 -15.57
N CYS A 683 -44.56 13.25 -16.68
CA CYS A 683 -44.08 14.63 -16.70
C CYS A 683 -45.24 15.63 -16.88
N PRO A 684 -45.62 16.43 -15.85
CA PRO A 684 -46.79 17.33 -15.93
C PRO A 684 -46.53 18.58 -16.78
N THR A 685 -45.26 18.85 -17.12
CA THR A 685 -44.80 20.15 -17.61
C THR A 685 -44.57 20.22 -19.12
N VAL A 686 -44.87 19.16 -19.89
CA VAL A 686 -44.86 19.26 -21.35
C VAL A 686 -46.00 20.19 -21.75
N ARG A 687 -45.71 21.48 -21.90
CA ARG A 687 -46.64 22.54 -22.32
C ARG A 687 -47.28 22.28 -23.69
N ASP A 688 -46.88 21.20 -24.36
CA ASP A 688 -47.35 20.85 -25.69
C ASP A 688 -47.52 19.32 -25.83
N ARG A 689 -48.40 18.73 -24.98
CA ARG A 689 -48.73 17.29 -25.05
C ARG A 689 -49.18 16.86 -26.45
N GLU A 690 -49.94 17.72 -27.12
CA GLU A 690 -50.36 17.50 -28.51
C GLU A 690 -49.16 17.38 -29.44
N LEU A 691 -48.21 18.32 -29.36
CA LEU A 691 -47.00 18.30 -30.19
C LEU A 691 -46.15 17.05 -29.93
N TYR A 692 -45.96 16.64 -28.68
CA TYR A 692 -45.17 15.45 -28.35
C TYR A 692 -45.81 14.16 -28.89
N VAL A 693 -47.12 13.99 -28.69
CA VAL A 693 -47.85 12.82 -29.18
C VAL A 693 -47.81 12.78 -30.72
N ASN A 694 -48.02 13.91 -31.38
CA ASN A 694 -48.00 14.00 -32.86
C ASN A 694 -46.61 13.83 -33.48
N THR A 695 -45.57 14.42 -32.89
CA THR A 695 -44.24 14.46 -33.51
C THR A 695 -43.32 13.33 -33.06
N LYS A 696 -43.59 12.70 -31.92
CA LYS A 696 -42.74 11.63 -31.36
C LYS A 696 -43.47 10.31 -31.24
N LEU A 697 -44.59 10.25 -30.50
CA LEU A 697 -45.25 8.97 -30.19
C LEU A 697 -45.95 8.35 -31.41
N ALA A 698 -46.72 9.11 -32.19
CA ALA A 698 -47.41 8.58 -33.36
C ALA A 698 -46.43 8.04 -34.43
N PRO A 699 -45.36 8.75 -34.83
CA PRO A 699 -44.31 8.20 -35.69
C PRO A 699 -43.64 6.94 -35.13
N LEU A 700 -43.45 6.88 -33.79
CA LEU A 700 -42.86 5.71 -33.13
C LEU A 700 -43.75 4.47 -33.26
N VAL A 701 -45.09 4.61 -33.22
CA VAL A 701 -46.02 3.50 -33.47
C VAL A 701 -45.76 2.86 -34.83
N PHE A 702 -45.65 3.67 -35.90
CA PHE A 702 -45.39 3.15 -37.24
C PHE A 702 -44.01 2.50 -37.36
N SER A 703 -42.99 3.16 -36.82
CA SER A 703 -41.62 2.64 -36.79
C SER A 703 -41.57 1.28 -36.08
N LEU A 704 -42.21 1.16 -34.93
CA LEU A 704 -42.24 -0.08 -34.15
C LEU A 704 -42.95 -1.20 -34.87
N LEU A 705 -44.14 -0.95 -35.40
CA LEU A 705 -44.91 -1.99 -36.11
C LEU A 705 -44.16 -2.54 -37.32
N SER A 706 -43.43 -1.68 -38.05
CA SER A 706 -42.57 -2.11 -39.16
C SER A 706 -41.41 -3.01 -38.69
N LYS A 707 -40.86 -2.76 -37.49
CA LYS A 707 -39.77 -3.55 -36.90
C LYS A 707 -40.27 -4.82 -36.20
N MET A 708 -41.45 -4.81 -35.58
CA MET A 708 -42.06 -5.99 -34.93
C MET A 708 -42.26 -7.14 -35.91
N SER A 709 -42.59 -6.83 -37.16
CA SER A 709 -42.67 -7.82 -38.25
C SER A 709 -41.32 -8.52 -38.48
N ARG A 710 -40.19 -7.82 -38.28
CA ARG A 710 -38.83 -8.39 -38.35
C ARG A 710 -38.48 -9.19 -37.09
N TRP A 711 -39.00 -8.79 -35.93
CA TRP A 711 -38.76 -9.47 -34.65
C TRP A 711 -39.66 -10.69 -34.42
N ASN A 712 -40.59 -10.97 -35.34
CA ASN A 712 -41.59 -12.03 -35.20
C ASN A 712 -42.39 -11.95 -33.89
N ARG A 713 -42.71 -10.72 -33.45
CA ARG A 713 -43.51 -10.44 -32.26
C ARG A 713 -44.89 -9.93 -32.65
N ARG A 714 -45.92 -10.30 -31.90
CA ARG A 714 -47.30 -9.84 -32.15
C ARG A 714 -47.57 -8.52 -31.43
N VAL A 715 -48.33 -7.63 -32.07
CA VAL A 715 -48.80 -6.34 -31.51
C VAL A 715 -49.57 -6.52 -30.19
N THR A 716 -50.19 -7.69 -30.03
CA THR A 716 -50.99 -8.09 -28.87
C THR A 716 -50.16 -8.59 -27.68
N GLU A 717 -48.86 -8.83 -27.85
CA GLU A 717 -48.00 -9.30 -26.77
C GLU A 717 -47.62 -8.13 -25.83
N PRO A 718 -47.63 -8.33 -24.50
CA PRO A 718 -46.94 -7.42 -23.61
C PRO A 718 -45.44 -7.37 -23.94
N PRO A 719 -44.82 -6.18 -23.80
CA PRO A 719 -45.42 -4.97 -23.25
C PRO A 719 -46.04 -4.06 -24.35
N PHE A 720 -45.84 -4.35 -25.64
CA PHE A 720 -46.34 -3.58 -26.80
C PHE A 720 -47.82 -3.22 -26.76
N VAL A 721 -48.67 -4.17 -26.37
CA VAL A 721 -50.11 -3.98 -26.31
C VAL A 721 -50.49 -2.78 -25.45
N THR A 722 -49.77 -2.58 -24.33
CA THR A 722 -49.96 -1.43 -23.43
C THR A 722 -49.46 -0.14 -24.06
N PHE A 723 -48.26 -0.15 -24.65
CA PHE A 723 -47.70 1.03 -25.35
C PHE A 723 -48.62 1.55 -26.45
N PHE A 724 -49.04 0.65 -27.36
CA PHE A 724 -49.88 1.01 -28.48
C PHE A 724 -51.25 1.47 -28.01
N SER A 725 -51.81 0.79 -27.01
CA SER A 725 -53.05 1.22 -26.37
C SER A 725 -52.95 2.64 -25.84
N ASP A 726 -51.96 2.91 -25.00
CA ASP A 726 -51.83 4.21 -24.33
C ASP A 726 -51.52 5.33 -25.32
N THR A 727 -50.63 5.06 -26.30
CA THR A 727 -50.27 6.04 -27.33
C THR A 727 -51.46 6.42 -28.19
N VAL A 728 -52.25 5.45 -28.66
CA VAL A 728 -53.43 5.72 -29.50
C VAL A 728 -54.54 6.39 -28.68
N ARG A 729 -54.71 6.02 -27.40
CA ARG A 729 -55.64 6.70 -26.48
C ARG A 729 -55.26 8.17 -26.28
N LEU A 730 -53.97 8.46 -26.09
CA LEU A 730 -53.49 9.84 -25.96
C LEU A 730 -53.65 10.62 -27.24
N PHE A 731 -53.37 10.00 -28.39
CA PHE A 731 -53.59 10.61 -29.70
C PHE A 731 -55.07 10.97 -29.89
N ALA A 732 -55.98 10.01 -29.64
CA ALA A 732 -57.42 10.25 -29.74
C ALA A 732 -57.91 11.33 -28.76
N ARG A 733 -57.31 11.42 -27.57
CA ARG A 733 -57.74 12.38 -26.54
C ARG A 733 -57.17 13.78 -26.73
N HIS A 734 -55.91 13.89 -27.15
CA HIS A 734 -55.16 15.15 -27.12
C HIS A 734 -54.80 15.70 -28.50
N CYS A 735 -54.75 14.84 -29.53
CA CYS A 735 -54.39 15.26 -30.89
C CYS A 735 -55.57 15.38 -31.83
N MET A 736 -56.68 14.68 -31.56
CA MET A 736 -57.90 14.81 -32.35
C MET A 736 -58.62 16.11 -31.97
N PRO A 737 -58.73 17.10 -32.90
CA PRO A 737 -59.57 18.25 -32.64
C PRO A 737 -61.04 17.83 -32.56
N THR A 738 -61.85 18.60 -31.84
CA THR A 738 -63.30 18.37 -31.80
C THR A 738 -63.83 18.30 -33.22
N MET A 739 -64.60 17.27 -33.54
CA MET A 739 -65.22 17.15 -34.86
C MET A 739 -65.95 18.46 -35.16
N PRO A 740 -65.63 19.17 -36.26
CA PRO A 740 -66.35 20.37 -36.61
C PRO A 740 -67.83 20.00 -36.80
N SER A 741 -68.68 20.49 -35.90
CA SER A 741 -70.09 20.15 -35.84
C SER A 741 -70.85 20.85 -36.96
N GLY A 742 -70.81 20.26 -38.16
CA GLY A 742 -71.56 20.72 -39.32
C GLY A 742 -70.99 20.21 -40.64
N LEU A 743 -71.87 20.04 -41.62
CA LEU A 743 -71.48 20.16 -43.03
C LEU A 743 -70.71 21.48 -43.19
N ILE A 744 -69.69 21.50 -44.06
CA ILE A 744 -68.96 22.72 -44.42
C ILE A 744 -69.99 23.86 -44.55
N PRO A 745 -69.87 24.96 -43.79
CA PRO A 745 -70.92 25.98 -43.74
C PRO A 745 -71.32 26.40 -45.14
N ALA A 746 -72.61 26.61 -45.38
CA ALA A 746 -73.12 26.98 -46.69
C ALA A 746 -72.41 28.23 -47.24
N GLU A 747 -71.90 29.08 -46.34
CA GLU A 747 -71.10 30.27 -46.58
C GLU A 747 -69.72 29.95 -47.18
N VAL A 748 -69.07 28.87 -46.72
CA VAL A 748 -67.82 28.37 -47.31
C VAL A 748 -68.10 27.65 -48.63
N LEU A 749 -69.21 26.90 -48.73
CA LEU A 749 -69.67 26.31 -50.00
C LEU A 749 -70.03 27.38 -51.04
N ALA A 750 -70.49 28.55 -50.60
CA ALA A 750 -70.77 29.70 -51.45
C ALA A 750 -69.51 30.48 -51.87
N PHE A 751 -68.31 30.03 -51.49
CA PHE A 751 -67.06 30.65 -51.90
C PHE A 751 -66.93 30.69 -53.43
N GLY A 752 -66.82 31.90 -53.98
CA GLY A 752 -66.58 32.14 -55.39
C GLY A 752 -67.21 33.46 -55.85
N CYS A 753 -66.69 34.03 -56.93
CA CYS A 753 -67.15 35.31 -57.44
C CYS A 753 -68.46 35.25 -58.26
N GLY A 754 -69.22 34.15 -58.17
CA GLY A 754 -70.45 33.90 -58.92
C GLY A 754 -70.26 33.63 -60.42
N THR A 755 -69.06 33.82 -60.98
CA THR A 755 -68.78 33.50 -62.39
C THR A 755 -68.39 32.03 -62.54
N LEU A 756 -69.17 31.27 -63.32
CA LEU A 756 -68.87 29.87 -63.64
C LEU A 756 -67.53 29.68 -64.37
N ALA A 757 -66.95 30.75 -64.91
CA ALA A 757 -65.70 30.72 -65.66
C ALA A 757 -64.43 31.02 -64.82
N CYS A 758 -64.54 31.45 -63.56
CA CYS A 758 -63.35 31.72 -62.75
C CYS A 758 -62.72 30.41 -62.23
N LEU A 759 -61.67 29.95 -62.92
CA LEU A 759 -60.97 28.71 -62.60
C LEU A 759 -60.36 28.74 -61.20
N GLN A 760 -59.77 29.85 -60.79
CA GLN A 760 -59.05 29.96 -59.52
C GLN A 760 -60.01 29.98 -58.32
N CYS A 761 -61.17 30.62 -58.45
CA CYS A 761 -62.21 30.49 -57.42
C CYS A 761 -62.70 29.04 -57.32
N LYS A 762 -62.84 28.31 -58.43
CA LYS A 762 -63.23 26.89 -58.39
C LYS A 762 -62.17 26.00 -57.75
N GLU A 763 -60.89 26.22 -58.04
CA GLU A 763 -59.79 25.46 -57.43
C GLU A 763 -59.72 25.71 -55.93
N LEU A 764 -59.82 26.96 -55.50
CA LEU A 764 -59.83 27.29 -54.07
C LEU A 764 -61.13 26.83 -53.39
N GLN A 765 -62.29 26.92 -54.04
CA GLN A 765 -63.54 26.34 -53.54
C GLN A 765 -63.41 24.82 -53.38
N HIS A 766 -62.82 24.14 -54.36
CA HIS A 766 -62.55 22.71 -54.29
C HIS A 766 -61.63 22.38 -53.12
N PHE A 767 -60.59 23.19 -52.89
CA PHE A 767 -59.74 23.05 -51.71
C PHE A 767 -60.53 23.18 -50.40
N LEU A 768 -61.29 24.27 -50.25
CA LEU A 768 -62.06 24.56 -49.04
C LEU A 768 -63.13 23.51 -48.73
N CYS A 769 -63.67 22.87 -49.77
CA CYS A 769 -64.81 21.96 -49.63
C CYS A 769 -64.46 20.47 -49.70
N HIS A 770 -63.32 20.11 -50.30
CA HIS A 770 -63.02 18.71 -50.62
C HIS A 770 -61.57 18.31 -50.36
N SER A 771 -60.65 19.26 -50.08
CA SER A 771 -59.25 18.90 -49.85
C SER A 771 -59.01 18.45 -48.42
N SER A 772 -58.14 17.45 -48.29
CA SER A 772 -57.55 17.03 -47.01
C SER A 772 -56.25 17.79 -46.69
N GLN A 773 -55.81 18.69 -47.56
CA GLN A 773 -54.62 19.51 -47.35
C GLN A 773 -54.94 20.65 -46.37
N GLU A 774 -54.01 20.93 -45.45
CA GLU A 774 -54.17 22.05 -44.51
C GLU A 774 -53.97 23.41 -45.20
N VAL A 775 -53.16 23.45 -46.26
CA VAL A 775 -52.72 24.67 -46.94
C VAL A 775 -52.94 24.57 -48.43
N TYR A 776 -53.54 25.59 -49.03
CA TYR A 776 -53.60 25.80 -50.47
C TYR A 776 -52.63 26.91 -50.87
N HIS A 777 -51.68 26.58 -51.73
CA HIS A 777 -50.72 27.54 -52.26
C HIS A 777 -51.15 28.02 -53.64
N PHE A 778 -51.35 29.32 -53.78
CA PHE A 778 -51.61 29.96 -55.07
C PHE A 778 -50.53 30.99 -55.40
N THR A 779 -49.73 30.70 -56.44
CA THR A 779 -48.74 31.64 -56.97
C THR A 779 -49.22 32.18 -58.31
N GLY A 780 -49.51 33.48 -58.39
CA GLY A 780 -50.05 34.08 -59.61
C GLY A 780 -49.94 35.60 -59.67
N ILE A 781 -50.35 36.16 -60.81
CA ILE A 781 -50.39 37.61 -61.05
C ILE A 781 -51.29 38.31 -60.01
N ALA A 782 -50.86 39.47 -59.52
CA ALA A 782 -51.49 40.19 -58.41
C ALA A 782 -53.00 40.40 -58.57
N LYS A 783 -53.48 40.60 -59.80
CA LYS A 783 -54.92 40.77 -60.08
C LYS A 783 -55.75 39.54 -59.67
N ILE A 784 -55.25 38.33 -59.91
CA ILE A 784 -55.95 37.08 -59.56
C ILE A 784 -55.82 36.81 -58.06
N ARG A 785 -54.65 37.06 -57.49
CA ARG A 785 -54.43 36.90 -56.04
C ARG A 785 -55.34 37.82 -55.23
N ASN A 786 -55.34 39.12 -55.54
CA ASN A 786 -56.22 40.11 -54.90
C ASN A 786 -57.70 39.75 -55.10
N HIS A 787 -58.05 39.11 -56.22
CA HIS A 787 -59.39 38.59 -56.44
C HIS A 787 -59.74 37.47 -55.45
N LEU A 788 -58.88 36.46 -55.28
CA LEU A 788 -59.09 35.38 -54.31
C LEU A 788 -59.12 35.89 -52.86
N GLU A 789 -58.20 36.79 -52.49
CA GLU A 789 -58.19 37.47 -51.18
C GLU A 789 -59.52 38.20 -50.93
N HIS A 790 -60.01 38.96 -51.93
CA HIS A 790 -61.27 39.66 -51.82
C HIS A 790 -62.46 38.70 -51.66
N GLN A 791 -62.48 37.59 -52.40
CA GLN A 791 -63.53 36.57 -52.25
C GLN A 791 -63.45 35.85 -50.88
N LEU A 792 -62.25 35.63 -50.32
CA LEU A 792 -62.08 35.05 -48.98
C LEU A 792 -62.62 36.00 -47.90
N HIS A 793 -62.43 37.31 -48.07
CA HIS A 793 -63.04 38.30 -47.18
C HIS A 793 -64.57 38.38 -47.33
N LEU A 794 -65.10 38.28 -48.56
CA LEU A 794 -66.54 38.38 -48.82
C LEU A 794 -67.34 37.14 -48.38
N SER A 795 -66.78 35.95 -48.54
CA SER A 795 -67.47 34.67 -48.32
C SER A 795 -67.75 34.33 -46.84
N SER A 796 -67.44 35.21 -45.90
CA SER A 796 -67.41 34.90 -44.45
C SER A 796 -66.56 33.67 -44.08
N ALA A 797 -65.81 33.08 -45.02
CA ALA A 797 -65.00 31.88 -44.81
C ALA A 797 -63.99 32.07 -43.66
N LEU A 798 -63.48 33.29 -43.50
CA LEU A 798 -62.58 33.66 -42.41
C LEU A 798 -63.20 33.46 -41.00
N LYS A 799 -64.51 33.60 -40.86
CA LYS A 799 -65.22 33.37 -39.58
C LYS A 799 -65.41 31.89 -39.26
N HIS A 800 -65.18 31.01 -40.25
CA HIS A 800 -65.41 29.57 -40.17
C HIS A 800 -64.10 28.77 -40.21
N GLY A 801 -63.02 29.34 -39.68
CA GLY A 801 -61.74 28.62 -39.49
C GLY A 801 -60.86 28.57 -40.73
N VAL A 802 -61.15 29.36 -41.76
CA VAL A 802 -60.23 29.64 -42.87
C VAL A 802 -59.36 30.82 -42.47
N SER A 803 -58.06 30.76 -42.66
CA SER A 803 -57.18 31.94 -42.63
C SER A 803 -56.35 31.96 -43.90
N PHE A 804 -55.69 33.08 -44.19
CA PHE A 804 -54.71 33.09 -45.27
C PHE A 804 -53.58 34.06 -44.95
N ASP A 805 -52.42 33.82 -45.55
CA ASP A 805 -51.26 34.69 -45.48
C ASP A 805 -50.63 34.89 -46.88
N ILE A 806 -49.82 35.92 -47.04
CA ILE A 806 -49.13 36.24 -48.30
C ILE A 806 -47.63 36.11 -48.08
N ILE A 807 -47.05 35.03 -48.61
CA ILE A 807 -45.60 34.84 -48.58
C ILE A 807 -44.95 35.70 -49.66
N LYS A 808 -44.17 36.70 -49.21
CA LYS A 808 -43.40 37.62 -50.07
C LYS A 808 -42.01 37.06 -50.43
N ALA A 809 -41.94 35.81 -50.87
CA ALA A 809 -40.69 35.17 -51.30
C ALA A 809 -40.66 35.03 -52.84
N GLY A 810 -39.84 35.85 -53.53
CA GLY A 810 -39.63 35.79 -54.98
C GLY A 810 -40.38 36.85 -55.82
N ARG A 811 -40.24 36.78 -57.15
CA ARG A 811 -40.83 37.75 -58.12
C ARG A 811 -42.37 37.68 -58.21
N SER A 812 -43.00 36.71 -57.55
CA SER A 812 -44.46 36.57 -57.48
C SER A 812 -44.84 36.15 -56.06
N PHE A 813 -45.70 36.92 -55.39
CA PHE A 813 -46.14 36.56 -54.03
C PHE A 813 -47.11 35.37 -54.09
N THR A 814 -47.00 34.46 -53.14
CA THR A 814 -47.87 33.29 -53.00
C THR A 814 -48.93 33.58 -51.93
N LEU A 815 -50.19 33.33 -52.25
CA LEU A 815 -51.29 33.31 -51.29
C LEU A 815 -51.38 31.90 -50.71
N GLU A 816 -51.23 31.78 -49.39
CA GLU A 816 -51.43 30.54 -48.65
C GLU A 816 -52.75 30.62 -47.91
N VAL A 817 -53.69 29.73 -48.23
CA VAL A 817 -54.98 29.65 -47.54
C VAL A 817 -54.98 28.42 -46.64
N TYR A 818 -55.17 28.63 -45.35
CA TYR A 818 -55.20 27.59 -44.32
C TYR A 818 -56.64 27.22 -43.98
N LEU A 819 -56.96 25.94 -43.98
CA LEU A 819 -58.22 25.40 -43.48
C LEU A 819 -58.00 24.79 -42.09
N ILE A 820 -57.87 25.65 -41.07
CA ILE A 820 -57.28 25.29 -39.77
C ILE A 820 -58.06 24.18 -39.05
N VAL A 821 -59.39 24.19 -39.09
CA VAL A 821 -60.19 23.23 -38.29
C VAL A 821 -60.47 21.94 -39.06
N HIS A 822 -60.98 22.05 -40.30
CA HIS A 822 -61.32 20.87 -41.11
C HIS A 822 -60.08 20.17 -41.68
N GLY A 823 -59.06 20.92 -42.09
CA GLY A 823 -57.79 20.37 -42.57
C GLY A 823 -57.04 19.62 -41.48
N LYS A 824 -56.88 20.24 -40.30
CA LYS A 824 -56.27 19.59 -39.14
C LYS A 824 -57.05 18.36 -38.68
N PHE A 825 -58.39 18.43 -38.63
CA PHE A 825 -59.20 17.25 -38.32
C PHE A 825 -59.00 16.13 -39.35
N ALA A 826 -59.03 16.45 -40.65
CA ALA A 826 -58.84 15.47 -41.71
C ALA A 826 -57.45 14.81 -41.65
N GLN A 827 -56.40 15.60 -41.43
CA GLN A 827 -55.03 15.10 -41.29
C GLN A 827 -54.88 14.21 -40.05
N GLN A 828 -55.34 14.68 -38.88
CA GLN A 828 -55.24 13.91 -37.64
C GLN A 828 -56.12 12.65 -37.67
N LYS A 829 -57.30 12.73 -38.29
CA LYS A 829 -58.13 11.56 -38.59
C LYS A 829 -57.38 10.55 -39.44
N GLN A 830 -56.70 10.99 -40.51
CA GLN A 830 -55.91 10.09 -41.35
C GLN A 830 -54.77 9.45 -40.55
N THR A 831 -53.99 10.23 -39.82
CA THR A 831 -52.92 9.71 -38.94
C THR A 831 -53.46 8.70 -37.93
N GLY A 832 -54.59 8.98 -37.28
CA GLY A 832 -55.23 8.07 -36.33
C GLY A 832 -55.73 6.79 -37.00
N LEU A 833 -56.31 6.89 -38.20
CA LEU A 833 -56.73 5.73 -39.00
C LEU A 833 -55.55 4.89 -39.46
N ASP A 834 -54.44 5.53 -39.82
CA ASP A 834 -53.20 4.85 -40.19
C ASP A 834 -52.62 4.12 -38.98
N MET A 835 -52.60 4.75 -37.80
CA MET A 835 -52.15 4.11 -36.55
C MET A 835 -53.02 2.88 -36.24
N LEU A 836 -54.35 3.02 -36.27
CA LEU A 836 -55.28 1.89 -36.07
C LEU A 836 -55.08 0.78 -37.10
N SER A 837 -54.85 1.14 -38.36
CA SER A 837 -54.63 0.18 -39.44
C SER A 837 -53.32 -0.57 -39.26
N ALA A 838 -52.28 0.11 -38.80
CA ALA A 838 -50.99 -0.48 -38.53
C ALA A 838 -51.03 -1.50 -37.37
N LEU A 839 -51.97 -1.37 -36.41
CA LEU A 839 -52.14 -2.34 -35.31
C LEU A 839 -52.66 -3.72 -35.77
N GLY A 840 -53.07 -3.86 -37.03
CA GLY A 840 -53.55 -5.11 -37.61
C GLY A 840 -55.02 -5.07 -38.00
N ASP A 841 -55.65 -6.23 -38.04
CA ASP A 841 -57.08 -6.36 -38.34
C ASP A 841 -57.97 -5.87 -37.18
N THR A 842 -59.29 -5.86 -37.37
CA THR A 842 -60.23 -5.40 -36.34
C THR A 842 -60.08 -6.18 -35.04
N ALA A 843 -59.80 -7.49 -35.10
CA ALA A 843 -59.62 -8.31 -33.91
C ALA A 843 -58.38 -7.89 -33.11
N ALA A 844 -57.25 -7.65 -33.78
CA ALA A 844 -56.03 -7.13 -33.17
C ALA A 844 -56.24 -5.75 -32.55
N ARG A 845 -56.96 -4.84 -33.24
CA ARG A 845 -57.28 -3.49 -32.72
C ARG A 845 -58.14 -3.54 -31.46
N CYS A 846 -59.17 -4.38 -31.46
CA CYS A 846 -60.02 -4.58 -30.28
C CYS A 846 -59.23 -5.19 -29.12
N HIS A 847 -58.30 -6.11 -29.41
CA HIS A 847 -57.45 -6.70 -28.38
C HIS A 847 -56.47 -5.69 -27.77
N VAL A 848 -55.84 -4.85 -28.61
CA VAL A 848 -54.90 -3.81 -28.17
C VAL A 848 -55.61 -2.74 -27.35
N LEU A 849 -56.71 -2.19 -27.87
CA LEU A 849 -57.41 -1.07 -27.22
C LEU A 849 -58.34 -1.51 -26.09
N THR A 850 -58.67 -2.80 -26.00
CA THR A 850 -59.60 -3.38 -25.04
C THR A 850 -60.92 -2.59 -24.99
N GLU A 851 -61.40 -2.23 -23.80
CA GLU A 851 -62.62 -1.44 -23.58
C GLU A 851 -62.56 -0.02 -24.18
N ALA A 852 -61.36 0.46 -24.53
CA ALA A 852 -61.21 1.78 -25.14
C ALA A 852 -61.46 1.80 -26.65
N PHE A 853 -61.61 0.64 -27.30
CA PHE A 853 -61.71 0.56 -28.76
C PHE A 853 -62.82 1.45 -29.32
N ASP A 854 -64.04 1.36 -28.78
CA ASP A 854 -65.19 2.06 -29.32
C ASP A 854 -65.05 3.59 -29.27
N TRP A 855 -64.57 4.12 -28.14
CA TRP A 855 -64.41 5.58 -28.01
C TRP A 855 -63.19 6.09 -28.75
N VAL A 856 -62.07 5.35 -28.77
CA VAL A 856 -60.87 5.73 -29.52
C VAL A 856 -61.15 5.75 -31.01
N TYR A 857 -61.71 4.65 -31.53
CA TYR A 857 -62.11 4.54 -32.92
C TYR A 857 -63.13 5.61 -33.26
N GLY A 858 -64.18 5.73 -32.43
CA GLY A 858 -65.25 6.68 -32.60
C GLY A 858 -64.76 8.14 -32.64
N THR A 859 -63.80 8.51 -31.78
CA THR A 859 -63.18 9.84 -31.79
C THR A 859 -62.32 10.08 -33.01
N ILE A 860 -61.51 9.11 -33.44
CA ILE A 860 -60.70 9.23 -34.66
C ILE A 860 -61.58 9.41 -35.90
N ILE A 861 -62.69 8.67 -36.01
CA ILE A 861 -63.60 8.81 -37.16
C ILE A 861 -64.52 10.02 -37.08
N GLY A 862 -64.64 10.64 -35.90
CA GLY A 862 -65.50 11.80 -35.62
C GLY A 862 -66.92 11.46 -35.17
N THR A 863 -67.21 10.25 -34.72
CA THR A 863 -68.56 9.84 -34.28
C THR A 863 -68.82 10.03 -32.78
N CYS A 864 -67.78 10.19 -31.96
CA CYS A 864 -67.94 10.50 -30.54
C CYS A 864 -66.82 11.42 -30.02
N THR A 865 -67.12 12.19 -28.98
CA THR A 865 -66.09 12.93 -28.24
C THR A 865 -65.37 11.97 -27.28
N PRO A 866 -64.07 12.16 -27.05
CA PRO A 866 -63.35 11.34 -26.07
C PRO A 866 -64.02 11.53 -24.70
N PRO A 867 -64.14 10.47 -23.89
CA PRO A 867 -64.74 10.58 -22.57
C PRO A 867 -63.99 11.65 -21.78
N ALA A 868 -64.76 12.58 -21.19
CA ALA A 868 -64.21 13.60 -20.30
C ALA A 868 -63.33 12.89 -19.28
N VAL A 869 -62.12 13.41 -19.06
CA VAL A 869 -61.21 12.88 -18.06
C VAL A 869 -61.96 12.94 -16.74
N LEU A 870 -62.49 11.80 -16.28
CA LEU A 870 -62.67 11.61 -14.85
C LEU A 870 -61.27 11.83 -14.32
N GLU A 871 -61.07 12.88 -13.53
CA GLU A 871 -59.92 12.98 -12.65
C GLU A 871 -60.02 11.77 -11.71
N GLU A 872 -59.68 10.59 -12.23
CA GLU A 872 -59.34 9.47 -11.41
C GLU A 872 -58.16 9.98 -10.61
N SER A 873 -58.38 10.10 -9.30
CA SER A 873 -57.38 10.28 -8.28
C SER A 873 -56.34 9.16 -8.41
N SER A 874 -55.44 9.31 -9.37
CA SER A 874 -54.33 8.41 -9.66
C SER A 874 -53.27 8.49 -8.56
N HIS A 875 -53.38 9.47 -7.66
CA HIS A 875 -52.65 9.51 -6.40
C HIS A 875 -53.12 8.47 -5.37
N LYS A 876 -54.37 7.95 -5.44
CA LYS A 876 -54.84 6.91 -4.50
C LYS A 876 -54.65 5.49 -5.04
N ARG A 877 -54.94 5.22 -6.32
CA ARG A 877 -54.84 3.84 -6.84
C ARG A 877 -53.40 3.32 -7.02
N GLY A 878 -52.42 4.21 -7.22
CA GLY A 878 -51.00 3.85 -7.25
C GLY A 878 -50.42 3.63 -5.84
N ALA A 879 -50.77 4.50 -4.89
CA ALA A 879 -50.36 4.39 -3.49
C ALA A 879 -51.00 3.18 -2.82
N ASP A 880 -52.31 2.95 -2.98
CA ASP A 880 -53.00 1.82 -2.35
C ASP A 880 -52.57 0.46 -2.95
N LYS A 881 -52.15 0.42 -4.23
CA LYS A 881 -51.63 -0.81 -4.86
C LYS A 881 -50.16 -1.08 -4.51
N LEU A 882 -49.31 -0.05 -4.43
CA LEU A 882 -47.93 -0.18 -3.94
C LEU A 882 -47.90 -0.42 -2.42
N GLU A 883 -48.84 0.11 -1.66
CA GLU A 883 -48.98 -0.14 -0.22
C GLU A 883 -49.60 -1.52 0.04
N ALA A 884 -50.52 -2.00 -0.82
CA ALA A 884 -51.00 -3.38 -0.80
C ALA A 884 -49.90 -4.38 -1.23
N GLU A 885 -49.11 -4.08 -2.26
CA GLU A 885 -47.98 -4.93 -2.69
C GLU A 885 -46.82 -4.89 -1.67
N ALA A 886 -46.54 -3.75 -1.03
CA ALA A 886 -45.59 -3.64 0.08
C ALA A 886 -46.10 -4.28 1.37
N SER A 887 -47.42 -4.29 1.61
CA SER A 887 -48.06 -4.99 2.74
C SER A 887 -48.12 -6.51 2.51
N VAL A 888 -48.24 -6.96 1.25
CA VAL A 888 -48.06 -8.37 0.85
C VAL A 888 -46.60 -8.78 0.94
N LEU A 889 -45.63 -7.95 0.52
CA LEU A 889 -44.20 -8.23 0.72
C LEU A 889 -43.81 -8.25 2.21
N LYS A 890 -44.35 -7.34 3.04
CA LYS A 890 -44.18 -7.37 4.50
C LYS A 890 -44.83 -8.59 5.17
N ARG A 891 -45.94 -9.10 4.64
CA ARG A 891 -46.57 -10.36 5.13
C ARG A 891 -45.83 -11.61 4.66
N VAL A 892 -45.18 -11.58 3.50
CA VAL A 892 -44.34 -12.68 3.01
C VAL A 892 -42.98 -12.72 3.72
N GLN A 893 -42.41 -11.56 4.10
CA GLN A 893 -41.20 -11.48 4.94
C GLN A 893 -41.45 -11.79 6.43
N ALA A 894 -42.69 -11.66 6.91
CA ALA A 894 -43.07 -12.02 8.28
C ALA A 894 -43.38 -13.52 8.49
N LEU A 895 -43.26 -14.35 7.45
CA LEU A 895 -43.60 -15.79 7.48
C LEU A 895 -42.41 -16.71 7.15
N ASP A 896 -41.16 -16.24 7.21
CA ASP A 896 -40.00 -17.13 7.16
C ASP A 896 -39.71 -17.74 8.55
N PRO A 897 -39.93 -19.05 8.78
CA PRO A 897 -39.74 -19.68 10.09
C PRO A 897 -38.31 -20.22 10.27
N ARG A 898 -37.29 -19.52 9.77
CA ARG A 898 -35.88 -19.95 9.91
C ARG A 898 -34.94 -18.82 10.36
N LYS A 899 -35.13 -18.30 11.57
CA LYS A 899 -34.05 -17.69 12.37
C LYS A 899 -34.47 -17.44 13.83
N GLU A 900 -34.73 -18.51 14.57
CA GLU A 900 -34.72 -18.48 16.05
C GLU A 900 -33.86 -19.64 16.58
N LYS A 901 -32.56 -19.38 16.70
CA LYS A 901 -31.67 -20.03 17.67
C LYS A 901 -30.30 -19.34 17.66
N ARG A 902 -30.14 -18.32 18.50
CA ARG A 902 -28.95 -18.03 19.32
C ARG A 902 -29.16 -16.72 20.08
N ASP A 903 -29.82 -16.85 21.22
CA ASP A 903 -29.61 -15.96 22.37
C ASP A 903 -28.52 -16.54 23.27
N GLY A 904 -27.74 -15.63 23.88
CA GLY A 904 -26.72 -15.88 24.89
C GLY A 904 -25.35 -15.43 24.38
N ILE A 905 -24.75 -14.33 24.84
CA ILE A 905 -24.41 -14.03 26.23
C ILE A 905 -24.35 -12.51 26.44
N LYS A 906 -24.97 -12.04 27.53
CA LYS A 906 -24.83 -10.69 28.09
C LYS A 906 -23.45 -10.51 28.72
N GLY A 907 -22.81 -9.37 28.46
CA GLY A 907 -21.67 -8.85 29.21
C GLY A 907 -21.83 -7.35 29.39
N GLU A 908 -22.03 -6.94 30.64
CA GLU A 908 -22.21 -5.56 31.09
C GLU A 908 -20.95 -4.71 30.88
N SER A 909 -21.12 -3.43 30.56
CA SER A 909 -20.24 -2.41 31.13
C SER A 909 -20.92 -1.03 31.16
N ARG A 910 -21.22 -0.58 32.38
CA ARG A 910 -21.54 0.79 32.74
C ARG A 910 -20.22 1.54 32.93
N VAL A 911 -20.05 2.71 32.33
CA VAL A 911 -19.23 3.77 32.92
C VAL A 911 -19.98 5.10 32.82
N LEU A 912 -20.16 5.69 33.99
CA LEU A 912 -20.75 6.99 34.27
C LEU A 912 -19.78 8.11 33.89
N SER A 913 -20.27 9.19 33.29
CA SER A 913 -19.57 10.48 33.36
C SER A 913 -20.58 11.61 33.62
N ALA A 914 -20.56 12.10 34.86
CA ALA A 914 -21.05 13.40 35.26
C ALA A 914 -20.14 13.93 36.37
N ASN A 915 -19.65 15.16 36.21
CA ASN A 915 -19.24 16.17 37.20
C ASN A 915 -18.28 17.14 36.49
N PHE A 916 -18.70 18.32 36.01
CA PHE A 916 -18.91 19.57 36.76
C PHE A 916 -17.77 19.90 37.74
N ILE A 917 -16.84 20.79 37.34
CA ILE A 917 -16.03 21.60 38.25
C ILE A 917 -16.01 23.07 37.78
N ILE A 918 -16.17 23.90 38.79
CA ILE A 918 -16.28 25.36 38.94
C ILE A 918 -15.02 26.13 38.46
N PRO A 919 -15.13 27.35 37.90
CA PRO A 919 -13.98 28.24 37.75
C PRO A 919 -13.73 29.03 39.05
N MET A 920 -12.53 28.89 39.62
CA MET A 920 -12.03 29.78 40.66
C MET A 920 -11.33 30.98 40.02
N SER A 921 -11.95 32.15 40.20
CA SER A 921 -11.34 33.46 39.98
C SER A 921 -10.50 33.82 41.20
N ILE A 922 -9.21 34.11 41.03
CA ILE A 922 -8.42 34.84 42.03
C ILE A 922 -7.78 36.01 41.29
N GLY A 923 -8.18 37.22 41.69
CA GLY A 923 -7.48 38.46 41.37
C GLY A 923 -6.28 38.65 42.28
N GLY A 924 -5.31 39.41 41.77
CA GLY A 924 -4.16 39.90 42.53
C GLY A 924 -3.44 40.95 41.70
N ASP A 925 -3.77 42.22 41.97
CA ASP A 925 -2.87 43.36 41.82
C ASP A 925 -1.49 43.01 42.44
N ASP A 926 -0.38 43.42 41.82
CA ASP A 926 0.34 44.61 42.29
C ASP A 926 1.56 44.95 41.42
N ARG A 927 1.91 46.24 41.47
CA ARG A 927 3.04 46.89 40.80
C ARG A 927 4.39 46.48 41.39
N GLY A 928 5.43 46.47 40.55
CA GLY A 928 6.84 46.41 40.93
C GLY A 928 7.74 46.28 39.72
#